data_AF-A2FEM8-F1
#
_entry.id   AF-A2FEM8-F1
#
_cell.length_a   1.000
_cell.length_b   1.000
_cell.length_c   1.000
_cell.angle_alpha   90.00
_cell.angle_beta   90.00
_cell.angle_gamma   90.00
#
_symmetry.space_group_name_H-M   'P 1'
#
loop_
_entity.id
_entity.type
_entity.pdbx_description
1 polymer ?
#
loop_
_entity_poly.entity_id
_entity_poly.type
_entity_poly.pdbx_seq_one_letter_code
_entity_poly.pdbx_strand_id
1 'polypeptide(L)'
;MSSNDDLSRFVISENDFEIGKLLGKGSYAHVFAARSKTTKEIFALKKFHSNFTSKKNRMMFEREVSVMAKLIHSCVLGLRGYFLPPPESDLCPLILMDYMKNGDLFTILVKESKNKVQLGWDNTKRMMNVFGIAYGMAHIHACGGIHRDLKPANIMLNENFEPKIADFGLAKIEEDNNLQSMIGGSPFWMAPELFLGEQYTNKVDVYAYGVLLYQLLTDLIPFDGKITTIALGKKITSGERPPIPETLPTFYSEIITACWAQEPESRPTFEQIYRHILEATDYFPNTNVMEYRSYVAKVMNGDNNTFTGSIGDPFKVGMSLYEKGDYQNASVEFEKAARSNNIESLYYLGKMIIDGKINNYDKIQGIKFLKKAAEGGHAEAQYECGMALYKGEDVGCNKIMAAEFFKQAAKSYLPGAIIMLSKMLLVGDGVEMSKAKSKKLLQILADKQNVECAFILGKYSYTGEFGEKDLATAEKYLEFAANSGNSEAKALLDQIRREKQPPKSADFQFPAQTQTFSQNPFFAAPSYNPPPQQTLQQVPPPMSQQPDFGFGRLSNVPPYSSSANPFSPAMFAPNAASFAYQQNITPNPQPDPYQNNQNAFSPPQSQDPMFSAQPPTNPYGQPPNAVLSQPNAPQFDPFGVKSPQSTPLSPAPQQQQSFTPKSTPGQPVFLNFGQQSQQSSQLNFSFLSGQRQTSQETLIQTPPPPAETRSPPKSTSQTNLSFDIFQNSMNPPSPSISKSPSQEISQSLILSSSKQLSPELKKKAESGDINAMYEYALILAAESNKYSAQQSAIYMKKAADKGHLEAKYQCGNYLVRGFGTKQDLSKAAIYFYDAAKNGHSGAMLECSNFLSNGMGVKKDLRKAAYMCKLSAESGNVEAMYTFANIVKNGQGVQSNSVDAHSSFVLAADRGHVKAMLAAAYYMWTVEKDLPKALKYYKMAADQQDCDGLSSYGHFLAEGLGCNKDPVKAAECFRAAALMGSTLGMYNYAVTLQTGNGVERDITSAAKFYKMAADRGDVDACIHYSQLLATGWEGNQKDLQQSANYAKKAADLGNPRGMFQYGKMLWYGTGVQKRDQQTAASYIKEAAARGYSRAIDFCREANI
;
A
#
# COMPACT_ATOMS: atom_id res chain seq x y z
N MET A 1 4.55 25.61 13.50
CA MET A 1 4.85 24.79 14.70
C MET A 1 4.86 25.68 15.95
N SER A 2 3.80 25.64 16.77
CA SER A 2 3.74 26.46 18.00
C SER A 2 2.67 25.97 19.00
N SER A 3 2.67 24.68 19.32
CA SER A 3 2.04 24.11 20.52
C SER A 3 2.53 22.67 20.71
N ASN A 4 3.00 22.32 21.90
CA ASN A 4 3.35 20.95 22.23
C ASN A 4 2.09 20.23 22.73
N ASP A 5 1.41 19.53 21.82
CA ASP A 5 0.60 18.38 22.23
C ASP A 5 1.57 17.37 22.86
N ASP A 6 1.38 17.05 24.14
CA ASP A 6 2.35 16.24 24.87
C ASP A 6 2.27 14.77 24.44
N LEU A 7 3.09 14.42 23.44
CA LEU A 7 3.25 13.06 22.94
C LEU A 7 3.90 12.11 23.95
N SER A 8 4.49 12.60 25.05
CA SER A 8 5.12 11.73 26.04
C SER A 8 4.14 10.73 26.66
N ARG A 9 2.86 11.11 26.80
CA ARG A 9 1.76 10.24 27.27
C ARG A 9 1.48 9.02 26.38
N PHE A 10 2.03 8.97 25.17
CA PHE A 10 1.91 7.86 24.23
C PHE A 10 3.21 7.03 24.12
N VAL A 11 4.29 7.35 24.84
CA VAL A 11 5.53 6.57 24.76
C VAL A 11 5.35 5.20 25.45
N ILE A 12 5.74 4.13 24.77
CA ILE A 12 5.65 2.74 25.25
C ILE A 12 6.98 1.98 25.10
N SER A 13 7.16 0.88 25.83
CA SER A 13 8.24 -0.09 25.59
C SER A 13 7.72 -1.33 24.86
N GLU A 14 8.52 -1.92 23.97
CA GLU A 14 8.19 -3.24 23.39
C GLU A 14 8.10 -4.32 24.48
N ASN A 15 8.87 -4.14 25.56
CA ASN A 15 8.91 -5.06 26.70
C ASN A 15 7.61 -5.10 27.51
N ASP A 16 6.69 -4.15 27.32
CA ASP A 16 5.39 -4.12 28.01
C ASP A 16 4.38 -5.12 27.40
N PHE A 17 4.72 -5.73 26.26
CA PHE A 17 3.81 -6.58 25.47
C PHE A 17 4.30 -8.02 25.29
N GLU A 18 3.35 -8.94 25.16
CA GLU A 18 3.52 -10.30 24.63
C GLU A 18 3.17 -10.24 23.13
N ILE A 19 4.18 -10.37 22.25
CA ILE A 19 3.98 -10.31 20.80
C ILE A 19 3.45 -11.65 20.29
N GLY A 20 2.28 -11.63 19.66
CA GLY A 20 1.56 -12.80 19.15
C GLY A 20 1.57 -12.89 17.62
N LYS A 21 0.45 -13.38 17.06
CA LYS A 21 0.32 -13.65 15.62
C LYS A 21 0.60 -12.41 14.75
N LEU A 22 1.26 -12.61 13.62
CA LEU A 22 1.33 -11.64 12.54
C LEU A 22 -0.08 -11.41 11.95
N LEU A 23 -0.45 -10.15 11.78
CA LEU A 23 -1.74 -9.69 11.22
C LEU A 23 -1.60 -9.24 9.76
N GLY A 24 -0.49 -8.59 9.41
CA GLY A 24 -0.27 -8.07 8.05
C GLY A 24 1.21 -7.82 7.74
N LYS A 25 1.55 -7.85 6.44
CA LYS A 25 2.87 -7.50 5.92
C LYS A 25 2.75 -6.33 4.93
N GLY A 26 3.40 -5.21 5.25
CA GLY A 26 3.65 -4.12 4.30
C GLY A 26 5.09 -4.12 3.82
N SER A 27 5.41 -3.23 2.86
CA SER A 27 6.77 -3.05 2.32
C SER A 27 7.76 -2.38 3.27
N TYR A 28 7.27 -1.76 4.34
CA TYR A 28 8.07 -0.99 5.30
C TYR A 28 7.88 -1.41 6.77
N ALA A 29 6.88 -2.25 7.05
CA ALA A 29 6.49 -2.65 8.40
C ALA A 29 5.73 -4.00 8.41
N HIS A 30 5.79 -4.66 9.57
CA HIS A 30 4.95 -5.82 9.92
C HIS A 30 3.98 -5.43 11.03
N VAL A 31 2.72 -5.86 10.92
CA VAL A 31 1.70 -5.61 11.96
C VAL A 31 1.44 -6.91 12.71
N PHE A 32 1.56 -6.90 14.04
CA PHE A 32 1.35 -8.05 14.93
C PHE A 32 0.18 -7.79 15.88
N ALA A 33 -0.44 -8.86 16.39
CA ALA A 33 -1.25 -8.77 17.59
C ALA A 33 -0.30 -8.70 18.79
N ALA A 34 -0.48 -7.70 19.66
CA ALA A 34 0.31 -7.53 20.88
C ALA A 34 -0.63 -7.54 22.09
N ARG A 35 -0.36 -8.38 23.09
CA ARG A 35 -1.11 -8.39 24.35
C ARG A 35 -0.36 -7.59 25.40
N SER A 36 -1.01 -6.63 26.04
CA SER A 36 -0.45 -5.91 27.20
C SER A 36 -0.17 -6.88 28.34
N LYS A 37 1.06 -6.89 28.88
CA LYS A 37 1.42 -7.78 30.00
C LYS A 37 0.64 -7.45 31.26
N THR A 38 0.31 -6.17 31.48
CA THR A 38 -0.36 -5.65 32.67
C THR A 38 -1.88 -5.74 32.58
N THR A 39 -2.49 -5.22 31.50
CA THR A 39 -3.96 -5.16 31.36
C THR A 39 -4.57 -6.36 30.64
N LYS A 40 -3.75 -7.20 30.00
CA LYS A 40 -4.14 -8.33 29.12
C LYS A 40 -5.03 -7.97 27.93
N GLU A 41 -5.32 -6.69 27.71
CA GLU A 41 -5.89 -6.12 26.47
C GLU A 41 -5.05 -6.50 25.24
N ILE A 42 -5.68 -6.53 24.06
CA ILE A 42 -5.04 -6.88 22.78
C ILE A 42 -5.04 -5.65 21.88
N PHE A 43 -3.89 -5.38 21.26
CA PHE A 43 -3.61 -4.25 20.38
C PHE A 43 -3.02 -4.72 19.04
N ALA A 44 -2.97 -3.82 18.05
CA ALA A 44 -2.21 -4.00 16.82
C ALA A 44 -0.88 -3.23 16.92
N LEU A 45 0.25 -3.92 16.80
CA LEU A 45 1.60 -3.33 16.85
C LEU A 45 2.24 -3.33 15.45
N LYS A 46 2.35 -2.15 14.84
CA LYS A 46 3.06 -1.88 13.57
C LYS A 46 4.54 -1.68 13.88
N LYS A 47 5.36 -2.71 13.64
CA LYS A 47 6.82 -2.71 13.79
C LYS A 47 7.51 -2.47 12.45
N PHE A 48 8.27 -1.39 12.34
CA PHE A 48 8.92 -1.02 11.09
C PHE A 48 10.16 -1.90 10.80
N HIS A 49 10.54 -2.02 9.53
CA HIS A 49 11.66 -2.87 9.07
C HIS A 49 13.05 -2.25 9.27
N SER A 50 13.13 -0.96 9.62
CA SER A 50 14.37 -0.20 9.75
C SER A 50 14.33 0.74 10.96
N ASN A 51 15.47 0.96 11.62
CA ASN A 51 15.65 1.86 12.77
C ASN A 51 15.59 3.37 12.47
N PHE A 52 15.29 3.78 11.24
CA PHE A 52 15.19 5.19 10.80
C PHE A 52 16.42 6.06 11.09
N THR A 53 17.61 5.55 10.74
CA THR A 53 18.86 6.34 10.65
C THR A 53 18.73 7.58 9.74
N SER A 54 17.81 7.59 8.77
CA SER A 54 17.55 8.77 7.92
C SER A 54 16.60 9.75 8.62
N LYS A 55 17.03 11.02 8.71
CA LYS A 55 16.19 12.12 9.24
C LYS A 55 14.83 12.21 8.52
N LYS A 56 14.78 11.89 7.22
CA LYS A 56 13.54 11.88 6.42
C LYS A 56 12.52 10.87 6.95
N ASN A 57 12.94 9.62 7.20
CA ASN A 57 12.04 8.58 7.69
C ASN A 57 11.60 8.86 9.13
N ARG A 58 12.49 9.39 9.96
CA ARG A 58 12.17 9.83 11.33
C ARG A 58 11.10 10.92 11.34
N MET A 59 11.26 11.98 10.55
CA MET A 59 10.25 13.05 10.42
C MET A 59 8.92 12.53 9.83
N MET A 60 8.93 11.54 8.94
CA MET A 60 7.71 10.90 8.42
C MET A 60 6.95 10.15 9.52
N PHE A 61 7.64 9.40 10.36
CA PHE A 61 7.04 8.67 11.49
C PHE A 61 6.57 9.61 12.60
N GLU A 62 7.39 10.61 12.96
CA GLU A 62 7.03 11.66 13.93
C GLU A 62 5.77 12.41 13.46
N ARG A 63 5.62 12.63 12.15
CA ARG A 63 4.40 13.15 11.51
C ARG A 63 3.22 12.17 11.54
N GLU A 64 3.41 10.89 11.20
CA GLU A 64 2.36 9.86 11.26
C GLU A 64 1.77 9.78 12.68
N VAL A 65 2.64 9.68 13.70
CA VAL A 65 2.26 9.70 15.11
C VAL A 65 1.57 11.01 15.50
N SER A 66 2.09 12.16 15.09
CA SER A 66 1.49 13.47 15.39
C SER A 66 0.10 13.67 14.78
N VAL A 67 -0.14 13.12 13.57
CA VAL A 67 -1.45 13.13 12.91
C VAL A 67 -2.42 12.20 13.66
N MET A 68 -2.01 10.96 13.94
CA MET A 68 -2.84 10.00 14.68
C MET A 68 -3.15 10.43 16.11
N ALA A 69 -2.26 11.19 16.76
CA ALA A 69 -2.48 11.74 18.10
C ALA A 69 -3.50 12.90 18.14
N LYS A 70 -3.79 13.52 16.99
CA LYS A 70 -4.77 14.62 16.84
C LYS A 70 -6.14 14.14 16.38
N LEU A 71 -6.19 13.11 15.54
CA LEU A 71 -7.42 12.56 14.95
C LEU A 71 -8.17 11.64 15.94
N ILE A 72 -8.55 12.20 17.09
CA ILE A 72 -9.26 11.51 18.18
C ILE A 72 -10.76 11.47 17.85
N HIS A 73 -11.23 10.33 17.32
CA HIS A 73 -12.61 10.15 16.88
C HIS A 73 -13.04 8.67 16.86
N SER A 74 -14.32 8.39 17.13
CA SER A 74 -14.85 7.02 17.22
C SER A 74 -14.68 6.23 15.93
N CYS A 75 -14.81 6.87 14.77
CA CYS A 75 -14.61 6.26 13.45
C CYS A 75 -13.15 6.34 12.91
N VAL A 76 -12.16 6.70 13.73
CA VAL A 76 -10.73 6.73 13.36
C VAL A 76 -9.94 5.68 14.16
N LEU A 77 -8.88 5.12 13.57
CA LEU A 77 -8.02 4.13 14.23
C LEU A 77 -7.15 4.79 15.31
N GLY A 78 -7.47 4.50 16.58
CA GLY A 78 -6.86 5.19 17.71
C GLY A 78 -5.39 4.82 17.92
N LEU A 79 -4.54 5.83 18.07
CA LEU A 79 -3.19 5.68 18.61
C LEU A 79 -3.28 5.28 20.09
N ARG A 80 -2.60 4.19 20.47
CA ARG A 80 -2.48 3.72 21.86
C ARG A 80 -1.07 3.88 22.42
N GLY A 81 -0.08 3.96 21.54
CA GLY A 81 1.27 4.36 21.88
C GLY A 81 2.21 4.32 20.69
N TYR A 82 3.43 4.82 20.87
CA TYR A 82 4.52 4.68 19.92
C TYR A 82 5.85 4.47 20.65
N PHE A 83 6.81 3.88 19.94
CA PHE A 83 8.20 3.82 20.36
C PHE A 83 9.06 4.36 19.23
N LEU A 84 9.94 5.32 19.54
CA LEU A 84 10.88 5.89 18.58
C LEU A 84 12.29 5.83 19.16
N PRO A 85 13.06 4.78 18.85
CA PRO A 85 14.39 4.58 19.43
C PRO A 85 15.38 5.69 19.01
N PRO A 86 16.43 5.95 19.81
CA PRO A 86 17.50 6.88 19.46
C PRO A 86 18.13 6.54 18.09
N PRO A 87 18.62 7.53 17.32
CA PRO A 87 19.20 7.31 15.99
C PRO A 87 20.34 6.29 15.94
N GLU A 88 21.03 6.08 17.06
CA GLU A 88 22.18 5.20 17.25
C GLU A 88 21.78 3.77 17.67
N SER A 89 20.48 3.45 17.74
CA SER A 89 19.96 2.18 18.25
C SER A 89 19.62 1.19 17.13
N ASP A 90 19.89 -0.10 17.37
CA ASP A 90 19.46 -1.20 16.49
C ASP A 90 17.95 -1.53 16.60
N LEU A 91 17.22 -0.92 17.54
CA LEU A 91 15.79 -1.16 17.72
C LEU A 91 14.96 -0.54 16.60
N CYS A 92 13.83 -1.18 16.27
CA CYS A 92 12.88 -0.64 15.30
C CYS A 92 11.81 0.25 15.97
N PRO A 93 11.41 1.36 15.33
CA PRO A 93 10.21 2.12 15.68
C PRO A 93 8.93 1.27 15.66
N LEU A 94 7.99 1.63 16.54
CA LEU A 94 6.72 0.94 16.74
C LEU A 94 5.56 1.93 16.80
N ILE A 95 4.40 1.56 16.25
CA ILE A 95 3.11 2.22 16.51
C ILE A 95 2.12 1.17 17.04
N LEU A 96 1.49 1.45 18.17
CA LEU A 96 0.49 0.62 18.84
C LEU A 96 -0.90 1.24 18.63
N MET A 97 -1.85 0.43 18.18
CA MET A 97 -3.20 0.84 17.77
C MET A 97 -4.27 -0.11 18.35
N ASP A 98 -5.54 0.28 18.27
CA ASP A 98 -6.68 -0.61 18.55
C ASP A 98 -6.57 -1.94 17.74
N TYR A 99 -6.90 -3.08 18.36
CA TYR A 99 -6.93 -4.37 17.66
C TYR A 99 -8.24 -4.57 16.90
N MET A 100 -8.15 -4.57 15.57
CA MET A 100 -9.31 -4.62 14.68
C MET A 100 -9.64 -6.07 14.30
N LYS A 101 -10.46 -6.72 15.13
CA LYS A 101 -10.70 -8.17 15.13
C LYS A 101 -11.12 -8.78 13.78
N ASN A 102 -11.90 -8.05 12.98
CA ASN A 102 -12.45 -8.55 11.71
C ASN A 102 -11.56 -8.26 10.50
N GLY A 103 -10.44 -7.54 10.67
CA GLY A 103 -9.50 -7.19 9.60
C GLY A 103 -9.90 -5.91 8.86
N ASP A 104 -9.62 -5.86 7.56
CA ASP A 104 -9.94 -4.77 6.66
C ASP A 104 -11.23 -5.03 5.84
N LEU A 105 -11.89 -3.95 5.40
CA LEU A 105 -13.15 -4.01 4.63
C LEU A 105 -12.95 -4.61 3.22
N PHE A 106 -11.79 -4.41 2.58
CA PHE A 106 -11.49 -5.03 1.28
C PHE A 106 -11.53 -6.57 1.38
N THR A 107 -10.94 -7.14 2.43
CA THR A 107 -10.96 -8.57 2.74
C THR A 107 -12.38 -9.10 2.99
N ILE A 108 -13.33 -8.27 3.45
CA ILE A 108 -14.75 -8.66 3.56
C ILE A 108 -15.41 -8.71 2.17
N LEU A 109 -15.33 -7.62 1.40
CA LEU A 109 -15.95 -7.53 0.07
C LEU A 109 -15.41 -8.60 -0.91
N VAL A 110 -14.13 -8.95 -0.81
CA VAL A 110 -13.48 -10.01 -1.61
C VAL A 110 -13.91 -11.44 -1.18
N LYS A 111 -14.50 -11.62 0.01
CA LYS A 111 -15.15 -12.87 0.42
C LYS A 111 -16.60 -12.92 -0.02
N GLU A 112 -17.33 -11.81 0.13
CA GLU A 112 -18.74 -11.66 -0.23
C GLU A 112 -18.97 -11.87 -1.73
N SER A 113 -18.19 -11.19 -2.58
CA SER A 113 -18.15 -11.40 -4.05
C SER A 113 -17.74 -12.80 -4.51
N LYS A 114 -17.37 -13.70 -3.59
CA LYS A 114 -17.08 -15.13 -3.84
C LYS A 114 -18.10 -16.06 -3.19
N ASN A 115 -19.26 -15.54 -2.80
CA ASN A 115 -20.32 -16.22 -2.05
C ASN A 115 -19.84 -16.84 -0.72
N LYS A 116 -18.88 -16.19 -0.05
CA LYS A 116 -18.32 -16.62 1.25
C LYS A 116 -18.51 -15.54 2.32
N VAL A 117 -19.74 -15.04 2.45
CA VAL A 117 -20.14 -14.01 3.42
C VAL A 117 -19.57 -14.33 4.81
N GLN A 118 -18.92 -13.35 5.45
CA GLN A 118 -18.36 -13.54 6.79
C GLN A 118 -19.49 -13.54 7.83
N LEU A 119 -19.46 -14.48 8.76
CA LEU A 119 -20.45 -14.57 9.84
C LEU A 119 -20.51 -13.26 10.64
N GLY A 120 -21.70 -12.64 10.70
CA GLY A 120 -21.94 -11.35 11.35
C GLY A 120 -21.80 -10.11 10.44
N TRP A 121 -21.42 -10.28 9.17
CA TRP A 121 -21.55 -9.23 8.15
C TRP A 121 -22.95 -9.27 7.54
N ASP A 122 -23.62 -8.12 7.51
CA ASP A 122 -24.99 -7.96 7.01
C ASP A 122 -25.22 -6.53 6.49
N ASN A 123 -26.39 -6.27 5.92
CA ASN A 123 -26.73 -4.97 5.34
C ASN A 123 -26.81 -3.83 6.39
N THR A 124 -27.01 -4.15 7.66
CA THR A 124 -26.86 -3.18 8.76
C THR A 124 -25.41 -2.80 8.95
N LYS A 125 -24.46 -3.76 8.93
CA LYS A 125 -23.02 -3.47 9.04
C LYS A 125 -22.49 -2.71 7.82
N ARG A 126 -22.99 -3.05 6.63
CA ARG A 126 -22.81 -2.28 5.39
C ARG A 126 -23.26 -0.81 5.59
N MET A 127 -24.44 -0.57 6.15
CA MET A 127 -24.92 0.79 6.47
C MET A 127 -24.13 1.49 7.60
N MET A 128 -23.67 0.78 8.63
CA MET A 128 -22.75 1.33 9.64
C MET A 128 -21.44 1.80 9.01
N ASN A 129 -20.92 1.07 8.01
CA ASN A 129 -19.72 1.46 7.27
C ASN A 129 -19.96 2.71 6.40
N VAL A 130 -21.08 2.76 5.67
CA VAL A 130 -21.51 3.95 4.92
C VAL A 130 -21.50 5.20 5.79
N PHE A 131 -22.23 5.21 6.92
CA PHE A 131 -22.28 6.38 7.80
C PHE A 131 -20.94 6.66 8.49
N GLY A 132 -20.33 5.63 9.09
CA GLY A 132 -19.15 5.79 9.94
C GLY A 132 -17.93 6.31 9.21
N ILE A 133 -17.72 5.90 7.96
CA ILE A 133 -16.62 6.40 7.12
C ILE A 133 -16.86 7.89 6.78
N ALA A 134 -18.07 8.28 6.40
CA ALA A 134 -18.38 9.68 6.11
C ALA A 134 -18.22 10.59 7.32
N TYR A 135 -18.73 10.16 8.48
CA TYR A 135 -18.62 10.91 9.74
C TYR A 135 -17.15 11.03 10.19
N GLY A 136 -16.38 9.95 10.10
CA GLY A 136 -14.94 9.96 10.39
C GLY A 136 -14.13 10.86 9.46
N MET A 137 -14.43 10.87 8.16
CA MET A 137 -13.78 11.76 7.21
C MET A 137 -14.15 13.23 7.41
N ALA A 138 -15.38 13.53 7.87
CA ALA A 138 -15.76 14.89 8.25
C ALA A 138 -14.89 15.44 9.39
N HIS A 139 -14.62 14.63 10.43
CA HIS A 139 -13.69 14.99 11.50
C HIS A 139 -12.25 15.19 10.98
N ILE A 140 -11.74 14.27 10.15
CA ILE A 140 -10.39 14.37 9.57
C ILE A 140 -10.23 15.67 8.78
N HIS A 141 -11.23 16.05 7.98
CA HIS A 141 -11.23 17.31 7.22
C HIS A 141 -11.39 18.54 8.11
N ALA A 142 -12.19 18.48 9.18
CA ALA A 142 -12.30 19.57 10.17
C ALA A 142 -10.98 19.81 10.92
N CYS A 143 -10.14 18.79 11.08
CA CYS A 143 -8.77 18.91 11.60
C CYS A 143 -7.73 19.37 10.54
N GLY A 144 -8.16 19.79 9.34
CA GLY A 144 -7.29 20.22 8.25
C GLY A 144 -6.47 19.08 7.59
N GLY A 145 -6.90 17.83 7.78
CA GLY A 145 -6.24 16.65 7.22
C GLY A 145 -6.84 16.22 5.88
N ILE A 146 -5.98 15.84 4.92
CA ILE A 146 -6.38 15.16 3.66
C ILE A 146 -5.77 13.75 3.65
N HIS A 147 -6.58 12.72 3.45
CA HIS A 147 -6.19 11.30 3.61
C HIS A 147 -5.49 10.71 2.37
N ARG A 148 -5.96 11.06 1.17
CA ARG A 148 -5.36 10.79 -0.17
C ARG A 148 -5.32 9.33 -0.64
N ASP A 149 -5.59 8.35 0.23
CA ASP A 149 -5.60 6.92 -0.10
C ASP A 149 -6.80 6.21 0.59
N LEU A 150 -7.93 6.92 0.71
CA LEU A 150 -9.16 6.38 1.28
C LEU A 150 -9.73 5.25 0.40
N LYS A 151 -9.71 4.01 0.90
CA LYS A 151 -10.12 2.80 0.16
C LYS A 151 -10.51 1.68 1.13
N PRO A 152 -11.25 0.64 0.70
CA PRO A 152 -11.66 -0.46 1.58
C PRO A 152 -10.51 -1.19 2.32
N ALA A 153 -9.29 -1.20 1.79
CA ALA A 153 -8.14 -1.81 2.48
C ALA A 153 -7.62 -0.97 3.66
N ASN A 154 -7.98 0.32 3.71
CA ASN A 154 -7.59 1.27 4.77
C ASN A 154 -8.77 1.55 5.74
N ILE A 155 -9.89 0.83 5.59
CA ILE A 155 -10.98 0.81 6.58
C ILE A 155 -10.86 -0.48 7.38
N MET A 156 -10.55 -0.35 8.66
CA MET A 156 -10.39 -1.47 9.59
C MET A 156 -11.69 -1.72 10.36
N LEU A 157 -11.97 -2.98 10.71
CA LEU A 157 -13.24 -3.42 11.29
C LEU A 157 -13.06 -4.05 12.68
N ASN A 158 -13.76 -3.49 13.68
CA ASN A 158 -13.76 -4.04 15.03
C ASN A 158 -14.61 -5.32 15.11
N GLU A 159 -14.74 -5.92 16.29
CA GLU A 159 -15.54 -7.13 16.55
C GLU A 159 -17.00 -7.03 16.10
N ASN A 160 -17.57 -5.82 16.06
CA ASN A 160 -18.94 -5.53 15.66
C ASN A 160 -19.07 -5.13 14.17
N PHE A 161 -17.97 -5.21 13.40
CA PHE A 161 -17.86 -4.73 12.01
C PHE A 161 -18.00 -3.20 11.85
N GLU A 162 -17.77 -2.44 12.91
CA GLU A 162 -17.80 -0.98 12.88
C GLU A 162 -16.49 -0.42 12.27
N PRO A 163 -16.55 0.60 11.40
CA PRO A 163 -15.38 1.15 10.73
C PRO A 163 -14.47 1.97 11.65
N LYS A 164 -13.16 1.82 11.47
CA LYS A 164 -12.15 2.82 11.82
C LYS A 164 -11.24 3.10 10.62
N ILE A 165 -11.16 4.36 10.23
CA ILE A 165 -10.28 4.86 9.14
C ILE A 165 -8.81 4.78 9.59
N ALA A 166 -7.94 4.27 8.72
CA ALA A 166 -6.55 3.93 9.04
C ALA A 166 -5.55 4.29 7.92
N ASP A 167 -4.26 4.10 8.21
CA ASP A 167 -3.11 4.39 7.35
C ASP A 167 -2.99 5.85 6.87
N PHE A 168 -2.63 6.73 7.81
CA PHE A 168 -2.36 8.15 7.57
C PHE A 168 -0.96 8.43 6.97
N GLY A 169 -0.26 7.41 6.45
CA GLY A 169 1.13 7.53 5.97
C GLY A 169 1.36 8.50 4.79
N LEU A 170 0.28 8.96 4.14
CA LEU A 170 0.32 9.97 3.06
C LEU A 170 -0.34 11.31 3.46
N ALA A 171 -0.81 11.45 4.69
CA ALA A 171 -1.65 12.57 5.09
C ALA A 171 -0.93 13.93 5.07
N LYS A 172 -1.62 14.95 4.56
CA LYS A 172 -1.18 16.36 4.61
C LYS A 172 -2.09 17.16 5.54
N ILE A 173 -1.45 17.96 6.41
CA ILE A 173 -2.01 19.17 7.01
C ILE A 173 -1.49 20.36 6.19
N GLU A 174 -2.33 21.38 5.98
CA GLU A 174 -2.31 22.22 4.77
C GLU A 174 -1.03 23.05 4.49
N GLU A 175 -0.18 23.34 5.48
CA GLU A 175 0.96 24.27 5.37
C GLU A 175 2.11 23.83 4.43
N ASP A 176 2.19 22.55 4.05
CA ASP A 176 3.40 21.96 3.43
C ASP A 176 3.37 21.92 1.88
N ASN A 177 3.94 22.94 1.22
CA ASN A 177 3.78 23.19 -0.23
C ASN A 177 4.74 22.43 -1.18
N ASN A 178 5.35 21.33 -0.75
CA ASN A 178 6.26 20.54 -1.59
C ASN A 178 5.53 19.46 -2.42
N LEU A 179 5.29 19.74 -3.70
CA LEU A 179 4.69 18.83 -4.71
C LEU A 179 5.64 17.71 -5.15
N GLN A 180 5.96 16.74 -4.27
CA GLN A 180 6.86 15.62 -4.66
C GLN A 180 6.63 14.29 -3.90
N SER A 181 5.45 13.68 -4.06
CA SER A 181 5.18 12.32 -3.55
C SER A 181 4.07 11.53 -4.30
N MET A 182 3.95 11.67 -5.63
CA MET A 182 2.87 11.03 -6.42
C MET A 182 3.26 9.68 -7.06
N ILE A 183 3.74 8.72 -6.27
CA ILE A 183 3.90 7.31 -6.68
C ILE A 183 3.37 6.35 -5.58
N GLY A 184 2.28 6.74 -4.92
CA GLY A 184 1.64 5.96 -3.86
C GLY A 184 0.15 6.29 -3.78
N GLY A 185 -0.67 5.44 -4.39
CA GLY A 185 -2.13 5.55 -4.38
C GLY A 185 -2.74 4.38 -5.15
N SER A 186 -3.91 3.91 -4.72
CA SER A 186 -4.64 2.84 -5.43
C SER A 186 -5.59 3.44 -6.48
N PRO A 187 -5.34 3.26 -7.79
CA PRO A 187 -5.82 4.19 -8.81
C PRO A 187 -7.33 4.14 -9.11
N PHE A 188 -8.05 3.11 -8.64
CA PHE A 188 -9.51 3.06 -8.76
C PHE A 188 -10.21 4.12 -7.90
N TRP A 189 -9.59 4.55 -6.79
CA TRP A 189 -10.14 5.55 -5.86
C TRP A 189 -9.50 6.95 -6.06
N MET A 190 -8.60 7.11 -7.04
CA MET A 190 -7.95 8.41 -7.31
C MET A 190 -8.86 9.34 -8.12
N ALA A 191 -8.96 10.60 -7.67
CA ALA A 191 -9.74 11.64 -8.32
C ALA A 191 -9.10 12.12 -9.65
N PRO A 192 -9.89 12.67 -10.60
CA PRO A 192 -9.40 13.17 -11.90
C PRO A 192 -8.18 14.10 -11.81
N GLU A 193 -8.23 15.10 -10.92
CA GLU A 193 -7.21 16.11 -10.71
C GLU A 193 -5.84 15.52 -10.29
N LEU A 194 -5.85 14.37 -9.59
CA LEU A 194 -4.63 13.65 -9.20
C LEU A 194 -3.95 12.93 -10.38
N PHE A 195 -4.71 12.58 -11.43
CA PHE A 195 -4.15 12.06 -12.69
C PHE A 195 -3.62 13.18 -13.60
N LEU A 196 -4.16 14.39 -13.47
CA LEU A 196 -3.72 15.57 -14.22
C LEU A 196 -2.51 16.27 -13.57
N GLY A 197 -2.29 16.05 -12.27
CA GLY A 197 -1.19 16.66 -11.51
C GLY A 197 -1.48 18.11 -11.10
N GLU A 198 -2.76 18.46 -11.02
CA GLU A 198 -3.26 19.81 -10.72
C GLU A 198 -3.18 20.13 -9.23
N GLN A 199 -3.54 21.36 -8.84
CA GLN A 199 -3.77 21.67 -7.42
C GLN A 199 -5.06 20.97 -6.96
N TYR A 200 -5.02 20.36 -5.79
CA TYR A 200 -6.13 19.57 -5.26
C TYR A 200 -6.39 19.88 -3.78
N THR A 201 -7.67 19.82 -3.41
CA THR A 201 -8.19 20.08 -2.07
C THR A 201 -8.54 18.77 -1.36
N ASN A 202 -9.23 18.86 -0.22
CA ASN A 202 -9.81 17.71 0.47
C ASN A 202 -10.87 16.94 -0.36
N LYS A 203 -11.37 17.53 -1.46
CA LYS A 203 -12.34 16.93 -2.39
C LYS A 203 -11.85 15.65 -3.10
N VAL A 204 -10.55 15.35 -3.05
CA VAL A 204 -10.01 14.06 -3.53
C VAL A 204 -10.52 12.88 -2.71
N ASP A 205 -10.66 13.06 -1.39
CA ASP A 205 -11.15 12.01 -0.50
C ASP A 205 -12.66 11.77 -0.71
N VAL A 206 -13.40 12.81 -1.09
CA VAL A 206 -14.83 12.72 -1.42
C VAL A 206 -15.06 11.87 -2.68
N TYR A 207 -14.21 12.04 -3.71
CA TYR A 207 -14.22 11.19 -4.89
C TYR A 207 -13.92 9.73 -4.53
N ALA A 208 -12.86 9.51 -3.73
CA ALA A 208 -12.46 8.19 -3.25
C ALA A 208 -13.58 7.50 -2.47
N TYR A 209 -14.30 8.25 -1.63
CA TYR A 209 -15.49 7.78 -0.92
C TYR A 209 -16.68 7.46 -1.85
N GLY A 210 -16.89 8.23 -2.93
CA GLY A 210 -17.91 7.90 -3.94
C GLY A 210 -17.66 6.54 -4.61
N VAL A 211 -16.41 6.23 -4.93
CA VAL A 211 -16.03 4.89 -5.45
C VAL A 211 -16.16 3.81 -4.36
N LEU A 212 -15.84 4.12 -3.10
CA LEU A 212 -16.02 3.21 -1.97
C LEU A 212 -17.51 2.89 -1.73
N LEU A 213 -18.40 3.87 -1.83
CA LEU A 213 -19.85 3.69 -1.74
C LEU A 213 -20.39 2.82 -2.86
N TYR A 214 -19.95 3.04 -4.10
CA TYR A 214 -20.31 2.19 -5.23
C TYR A 214 -20.01 0.72 -4.93
N GLN A 215 -18.83 0.42 -4.38
CA GLN A 215 -18.47 -0.95 -4.00
C GLN A 215 -19.30 -1.48 -2.82
N LEU A 216 -19.50 -0.67 -1.77
CA LEU A 216 -20.30 -1.07 -0.61
C LEU A 216 -21.76 -1.38 -0.95
N LEU A 217 -22.35 -0.71 -1.95
CA LEU A 217 -23.79 -0.74 -2.21
C LEU A 217 -24.19 -1.50 -3.48
N THR A 218 -23.22 -1.93 -4.30
CA THR A 218 -23.49 -2.74 -5.51
C THR A 218 -22.76 -4.08 -5.55
N ASP A 219 -21.77 -4.28 -4.66
CA ASP A 219 -20.81 -5.39 -4.67
C ASP A 219 -19.99 -5.54 -5.97
N LEU A 220 -20.07 -4.56 -6.89
CA LEU A 220 -19.35 -4.53 -8.15
C LEU A 220 -17.93 -3.97 -8.01
N ILE A 221 -17.04 -4.44 -8.89
CA ILE A 221 -15.69 -3.91 -9.04
C ILE A 221 -15.77 -2.63 -9.92
N PRO A 222 -15.22 -1.48 -9.48
CA PRO A 222 -15.21 -0.25 -10.30
C PRO A 222 -14.41 -0.47 -11.57
N PHE A 223 -14.99 -0.14 -12.73
CA PHE A 223 -14.38 -0.34 -14.05
C PHE A 223 -13.92 -1.80 -14.31
N ASP A 224 -14.84 -2.76 -14.13
CA ASP A 224 -14.57 -4.19 -14.27
C ASP A 224 -13.81 -4.59 -15.55
N GLY A 225 -12.95 -5.60 -15.41
CA GLY A 225 -11.95 -6.01 -16.40
C GLY A 225 -10.52 -5.56 -16.07
N LYS A 226 -9.55 -6.04 -16.87
CA LYS A 226 -8.12 -5.71 -16.70
C LYS A 226 -7.78 -4.35 -17.30
N ILE A 227 -8.09 -3.27 -16.59
CA ILE A 227 -7.74 -1.91 -16.99
C ILE A 227 -6.37 -1.49 -16.43
N THR A 228 -5.56 -0.79 -17.24
CA THR A 228 -4.27 -0.24 -16.78
C THR A 228 -4.46 1.11 -16.09
N THR A 229 -3.51 1.53 -15.24
CA THR A 229 -3.57 2.83 -14.55
C THR A 229 -3.77 4.02 -15.48
N ILE A 230 -3.17 4.03 -16.69
CA ILE A 230 -3.35 5.13 -17.64
C ILE A 230 -4.64 4.99 -18.46
N ALA A 231 -5.10 3.77 -18.75
CA ALA A 231 -6.43 3.59 -19.35
C ALA A 231 -7.54 4.04 -18.39
N LEU A 232 -7.40 3.71 -17.10
CA LEU A 232 -8.28 4.10 -16.00
C LEU A 232 -8.24 5.61 -15.77
N GLY A 233 -7.04 6.19 -15.63
CA GLY A 233 -6.86 7.64 -15.52
C GLY A 233 -7.50 8.40 -16.69
N LYS A 234 -7.29 7.94 -17.94
CA LYS A 234 -7.94 8.53 -19.12
C LYS A 234 -9.47 8.50 -19.05
N LYS A 235 -10.07 7.36 -18.68
CA LYS A 235 -11.53 7.22 -18.48
C LYS A 235 -12.04 8.20 -17.43
N ILE A 236 -11.39 8.22 -16.27
CA ILE A 236 -11.75 9.09 -15.14
C ILE A 236 -11.64 10.57 -15.55
N THR A 237 -10.55 10.99 -16.20
CA THR A 237 -10.37 12.38 -16.66
C THR A 237 -11.28 12.76 -17.82
N SER A 238 -11.76 11.81 -18.63
CA SER A 238 -12.78 12.05 -19.67
C SER A 238 -14.22 11.96 -19.15
N GLY A 239 -14.43 12.01 -17.84
CA GLY A 239 -15.77 11.98 -17.21
C GLY A 239 -16.45 10.61 -17.17
N GLU A 240 -15.80 9.53 -17.60
CA GLU A 240 -16.38 8.19 -17.54
C GLU A 240 -16.40 7.66 -16.10
N ARG A 241 -17.46 6.95 -15.73
CA ARG A 241 -17.68 6.38 -14.38
C ARG A 241 -18.25 4.95 -14.49
N PRO A 242 -18.11 4.10 -13.45
CA PRO A 242 -18.75 2.79 -13.41
C PRO A 242 -20.28 2.89 -13.55
N PRO A 243 -20.93 1.94 -14.25
CA PRO A 243 -22.39 1.94 -14.38
C PRO A 243 -23.04 1.57 -13.04
N ILE A 244 -23.96 2.42 -12.56
CA ILE A 244 -24.76 2.16 -11.36
C ILE A 244 -25.96 1.28 -11.76
N PRO A 245 -26.21 0.14 -11.09
CA PRO A 245 -27.39 -0.69 -11.36
C PRO A 245 -28.71 0.03 -11.05
N GLU A 246 -29.72 -0.15 -11.90
CA GLU A 246 -31.09 0.35 -11.70
C GLU A 246 -31.77 -0.22 -10.43
N THR A 247 -31.22 -1.30 -9.86
CA THR A 247 -31.68 -1.91 -8.60
C THR A 247 -31.20 -1.17 -7.35
N LEU A 248 -30.29 -0.20 -7.48
CA LEU A 248 -29.85 0.63 -6.36
C LEU A 248 -30.84 1.78 -6.13
N PRO A 249 -31.39 1.98 -4.91
CA PRO A 249 -32.32 3.09 -4.65
C PRO A 249 -31.73 4.46 -5.00
N THR A 250 -32.55 5.32 -5.61
CA THR A 250 -32.14 6.61 -6.22
C THR A 250 -31.31 7.49 -5.28
N PHE A 251 -31.70 7.55 -4.01
CA PHE A 251 -30.97 8.27 -2.96
C PHE A 251 -29.47 7.90 -2.90
N TYR A 252 -29.12 6.62 -3.04
CA TYR A 252 -27.74 6.17 -3.02
C TYR A 252 -27.01 6.42 -4.35
N SER A 253 -27.71 6.31 -5.49
CA SER A 253 -27.10 6.60 -6.79
C SER A 253 -26.83 8.11 -6.97
N GLU A 254 -27.69 8.97 -6.43
CA GLU A 254 -27.48 10.42 -6.32
C GLU A 254 -26.26 10.76 -5.47
N ILE A 255 -26.12 10.19 -4.26
CA ILE A 255 -24.94 10.42 -3.40
C ILE A 255 -23.65 9.96 -4.09
N ILE A 256 -23.62 8.76 -4.69
CA ILE A 256 -22.45 8.27 -5.44
C ILE A 256 -22.10 9.23 -6.57
N THR A 257 -23.11 9.68 -7.33
CA THR A 257 -22.94 10.58 -8.48
C THR A 257 -22.41 11.95 -8.08
N ALA A 258 -22.90 12.52 -6.97
CA ALA A 258 -22.40 13.76 -6.41
C ALA A 258 -20.96 13.61 -5.88
N CYS A 259 -20.65 12.50 -5.20
CA CYS A 259 -19.32 12.26 -4.65
C CYS A 259 -18.23 12.13 -5.73
N TRP A 260 -18.50 11.43 -6.84
CA TRP A 260 -17.52 11.22 -7.92
C TRP A 260 -17.61 12.23 -9.08
N ALA A 261 -18.29 13.37 -8.87
CA ALA A 261 -18.43 14.44 -9.88
C ALA A 261 -17.07 14.87 -10.46
N GLN A 262 -17.05 15.29 -11.72
CA GLN A 262 -15.81 15.64 -12.42
C GLN A 262 -15.10 16.80 -11.72
N GLU A 263 -15.76 17.95 -11.63
CA GLU A 263 -15.24 19.14 -10.98
C GLU A 263 -15.19 18.96 -9.45
N PRO A 264 -14.04 19.22 -8.78
CA PRO A 264 -13.92 19.08 -7.32
C PRO A 264 -14.96 19.88 -6.53
N GLU A 265 -15.30 21.08 -6.99
CA GLU A 265 -16.25 21.98 -6.32
C GLU A 265 -17.72 21.53 -6.45
N SER A 266 -18.04 20.68 -7.43
CA SER A 266 -19.37 20.07 -7.55
C SER A 266 -19.58 18.90 -6.57
N ARG A 267 -18.51 18.40 -5.95
CA ARG A 267 -18.61 17.31 -4.96
C ARG A 267 -19.02 17.89 -3.60
N PRO A 268 -19.88 17.22 -2.81
CA PRO A 268 -20.28 17.69 -1.48
C PRO A 268 -19.12 17.69 -0.47
N THR A 269 -19.33 18.21 0.74
CA THR A 269 -18.45 17.95 1.89
C THR A 269 -18.87 16.67 2.60
N PHE A 270 -17.97 16.05 3.36
CA PHE A 270 -18.34 14.89 4.20
C PHE A 270 -19.42 15.21 5.24
N GLU A 271 -19.50 16.46 5.69
CA GLU A 271 -20.59 16.94 6.54
C GLU A 271 -21.95 16.93 5.82
N GLN A 272 -22.01 17.42 4.59
CA GLN A 272 -23.23 17.35 3.77
C GLN A 272 -23.61 15.88 3.49
N ILE A 273 -22.63 15.03 3.17
CA ILE A 273 -22.83 13.59 2.94
C ILE A 273 -23.44 12.91 4.16
N TYR A 274 -22.82 13.00 5.35
CA TYR A 274 -23.34 12.26 6.51
C TYR A 274 -24.68 12.81 6.98
N ARG A 275 -24.92 14.14 6.89
CA ARG A 275 -26.23 14.74 7.21
C ARG A 275 -27.32 14.21 6.28
N HIS A 276 -27.06 14.11 4.98
CA HIS A 276 -28.03 13.55 4.04
C HIS A 276 -28.29 12.05 4.30
N ILE A 277 -27.26 11.29 4.69
CA ILE A 277 -27.40 9.88 5.13
C ILE A 277 -28.23 9.74 6.42
N LEU A 278 -28.31 10.76 7.26
CA LEU A 278 -29.21 10.79 8.44
C LEU A 278 -30.66 11.14 8.08
N GLU A 279 -30.87 11.92 7.00
CA GLU A 279 -32.18 12.29 6.47
C GLU A 279 -32.87 11.14 5.71
N ALA A 280 -32.10 10.13 5.30
CA ALA A 280 -32.58 8.95 4.57
C ALA A 280 -33.77 8.25 5.25
N THR A 281 -34.91 8.20 4.55
CA THR A 281 -36.10 7.42 4.92
C THR A 281 -35.96 5.95 4.55
N ASP A 282 -35.39 5.68 3.38
CA ASP A 282 -35.34 4.37 2.75
C ASP A 282 -33.93 3.79 2.84
N TYR A 283 -33.75 2.86 3.77
CA TYR A 283 -32.47 2.18 4.01
C TYR A 283 -32.23 1.06 3.00
N PHE A 284 -30.95 0.75 2.75
CA PHE A 284 -30.54 -0.40 1.94
C PHE A 284 -31.25 -1.69 2.41
N PRO A 285 -31.73 -2.57 1.50
CA PRO A 285 -32.66 -3.66 1.85
C PRO A 285 -32.18 -4.55 3.01
N ASN A 286 -33.11 -5.03 3.84
CA ASN A 286 -32.82 -5.87 5.01
C ASN A 286 -31.91 -5.24 6.09
N THR A 287 -31.72 -3.92 6.10
CA THR A 287 -31.03 -3.20 7.19
C THR A 287 -31.85 -3.24 8.49
N ASN A 288 -31.23 -3.64 9.61
CA ASN A 288 -31.81 -3.48 10.94
C ASN A 288 -31.74 -2.01 11.39
N VAL A 289 -32.79 -1.25 11.05
CA VAL A 289 -32.86 0.21 11.28
C VAL A 289 -32.63 0.60 12.74
N MET A 290 -33.05 -0.23 13.70
CA MET A 290 -32.86 0.06 15.14
C MET A 290 -31.40 -0.08 15.56
N GLU A 291 -30.72 -1.13 15.11
CA GLU A 291 -29.30 -1.37 15.38
C GLU A 291 -28.42 -0.35 14.66
N TYR A 292 -28.71 -0.02 13.39
CA TYR A 292 -28.05 1.07 12.66
C TYR A 292 -28.21 2.41 13.39
N ARG A 293 -29.43 2.79 13.78
CA ARG A 293 -29.68 4.05 14.54
C ARG A 293 -29.05 4.02 15.93
N SER A 294 -28.89 2.85 16.55
CA SER A 294 -28.14 2.68 17.80
C SER A 294 -26.64 2.94 17.58
N TYR A 295 -26.04 2.41 16.52
CA TYR A 295 -24.65 2.69 16.14
C TYR A 295 -24.43 4.18 15.86
N VAL A 296 -25.30 4.79 15.05
CA VAL A 296 -25.26 6.24 14.74
C VAL A 296 -25.31 7.07 16.03
N ALA A 297 -26.26 6.80 16.92
CA ALA A 297 -26.38 7.51 18.19
C ALA A 297 -25.16 7.27 19.12
N LYS A 298 -24.63 6.03 19.16
CA LYS A 298 -23.45 5.68 19.95
C LYS A 298 -22.22 6.50 19.52
N VAL A 299 -21.99 6.60 18.21
CA VAL A 299 -20.89 7.37 17.62
C VAL A 299 -21.08 8.86 17.87
N MET A 300 -22.20 9.44 17.41
CA MET A 300 -22.45 10.88 17.50
C MET A 300 -22.56 11.42 18.94
N ASN A 301 -22.97 10.58 19.90
CA ASN A 301 -22.96 10.95 21.32
C ASN A 301 -21.58 10.73 21.95
N GLY A 302 -20.91 9.61 21.62
CA GLY A 302 -19.60 9.24 22.16
C GLY A 302 -18.52 10.26 21.85
N ASP A 303 -18.53 10.83 20.65
CA ASP A 303 -17.56 11.85 20.22
C ASP A 303 -17.72 13.22 20.92
N ASN A 304 -18.70 13.39 21.82
CA ASN A 304 -18.74 14.50 22.79
C ASN A 304 -17.98 14.20 24.10
N ASN A 305 -17.68 12.92 24.39
CA ASN A 305 -17.03 12.46 25.64
C ASN A 305 -15.65 11.79 25.41
N THR A 306 -15.17 11.63 24.17
CA THR A 306 -13.96 10.85 23.83
C THR A 306 -12.63 11.52 24.18
N PHE A 307 -12.27 11.58 25.47
CA PHE A 307 -10.87 11.67 25.89
C PHE A 307 -10.23 10.28 25.78
N THR A 308 -9.41 10.04 24.76
CA THR A 308 -8.82 8.70 24.52
C THR A 308 -7.68 8.38 25.48
N GLY A 309 -7.95 7.46 26.41
CA GLY A 309 -6.95 6.93 27.33
C GLY A 309 -5.75 6.27 26.64
N SER A 310 -4.56 6.67 27.10
CA SER A 310 -3.29 5.96 26.91
C SER A 310 -3.18 4.77 27.87
N ILE A 311 -2.10 4.00 27.77
CA ILE A 311 -1.72 3.04 28.81
C ILE A 311 -1.23 3.84 30.02
N GLY A 312 -1.94 3.72 31.15
CA GLY A 312 -1.75 4.57 32.33
C GLY A 312 -2.79 5.69 32.49
N ASP A 313 -3.82 5.76 31.64
CA ASP A 313 -4.99 6.64 31.82
C ASP A 313 -5.65 6.43 33.19
N PRO A 314 -5.67 7.43 34.09
CA PRO A 314 -6.27 7.30 35.41
C PRO A 314 -7.77 6.99 35.38
N PHE A 315 -8.51 7.37 34.34
CA PHE A 315 -9.92 6.97 34.23
C PHE A 315 -10.06 5.44 34.08
N LYS A 316 -9.28 4.83 33.20
CA LYS A 316 -9.23 3.36 33.05
C LYS A 316 -8.80 2.64 34.33
N VAL A 317 -7.79 3.17 35.03
CA VAL A 317 -7.33 2.57 36.30
C VAL A 317 -8.41 2.70 37.37
N GLY A 318 -9.05 3.88 37.49
CA GLY A 318 -10.18 4.13 38.38
C GLY A 318 -11.37 3.21 38.12
N MET A 319 -11.77 3.03 36.86
CA MET A 319 -12.84 2.10 36.48
C MET A 319 -12.51 0.66 36.89
N SER A 320 -11.28 0.19 36.62
CA SER A 320 -10.88 -1.17 37.00
C SER A 320 -10.78 -1.38 38.52
N LEU A 321 -10.62 -0.33 39.31
CA LEU A 321 -10.69 -0.39 40.78
C LEU A 321 -12.14 -0.33 41.27
N TYR A 322 -12.97 0.52 40.66
CA TYR A 322 -14.41 0.65 40.92
C TYR A 322 -15.15 -0.68 40.68
N GLU A 323 -14.87 -1.37 39.57
CA GLU A 323 -15.41 -2.70 39.26
C GLU A 323 -15.01 -3.79 40.28
N LYS A 324 -13.83 -3.65 40.90
CA LYS A 324 -13.35 -4.54 41.97
C LYS A 324 -13.87 -4.17 43.36
N GLY A 325 -14.64 -3.09 43.49
CA GLY A 325 -15.12 -2.57 44.77
C GLY A 325 -14.09 -1.76 45.57
N ASP A 326 -12.91 -1.49 45.01
CA ASP A 326 -11.87 -0.65 45.64
C ASP A 326 -12.16 0.84 45.37
N TYR A 327 -13.24 1.32 45.98
CA TYR A 327 -13.74 2.68 45.75
C TYR A 327 -12.77 3.77 46.24
N GLN A 328 -11.96 3.48 47.25
CA GLN A 328 -11.01 4.45 47.81
C GLN A 328 -9.82 4.68 46.88
N ASN A 329 -9.22 3.63 46.30
CA ASN A 329 -8.19 3.83 45.27
C ASN A 329 -8.79 4.28 43.93
N ALA A 330 -10.04 3.88 43.62
CA ALA A 330 -10.75 4.40 42.44
C ALA A 330 -10.93 5.93 42.50
N SER A 331 -11.24 6.51 43.68
CA SER A 331 -11.39 7.97 43.78
C SER A 331 -10.09 8.70 43.44
N VAL A 332 -8.95 8.22 43.94
CA VAL A 332 -7.63 8.81 43.70
C VAL A 332 -7.29 8.85 42.20
N GLU A 333 -7.65 7.81 41.45
CA GLU A 333 -7.41 7.78 39.99
C GLU A 333 -8.44 8.61 39.21
N PHE A 334 -9.72 8.57 39.59
CA PHE A 334 -10.73 9.46 39.01
C PHE A 334 -10.44 10.94 39.31
N GLU A 335 -9.87 11.29 40.47
CA GLU A 335 -9.44 12.65 40.81
C GLU A 335 -8.32 13.14 39.89
N LYS A 336 -7.37 12.27 39.51
CA LYS A 336 -6.32 12.61 38.54
C LYS A 336 -6.92 12.88 37.16
N ALA A 337 -7.84 12.03 36.70
CA ALA A 337 -8.52 12.23 35.41
C ALA A 337 -9.47 13.45 35.41
N ALA A 338 -10.14 13.72 36.53
CA ALA A 338 -11.00 14.89 36.70
C ALA A 338 -10.24 16.23 36.66
N ARG A 339 -8.95 16.25 37.03
CA ARG A 339 -8.07 17.44 36.82
C ARG A 339 -7.86 17.76 35.34
N SER A 340 -8.02 16.78 34.45
CA SER A 340 -8.02 16.94 32.99
C SER A 340 -9.43 17.12 32.42
N ASN A 341 -10.42 17.50 33.23
CA ASN A 341 -11.85 17.62 32.88
C ASN A 341 -12.45 16.34 32.26
N ASN A 342 -11.99 15.14 32.65
CA ASN A 342 -12.62 13.89 32.21
C ASN A 342 -14.06 13.78 32.79
N ILE A 343 -15.05 13.85 31.90
CA ILE A 343 -16.48 13.97 32.23
C ILE A 343 -17.03 12.71 32.93
N GLU A 344 -16.63 11.53 32.47
CA GLU A 344 -16.97 10.25 33.11
C GLU A 344 -16.42 10.19 34.55
N SER A 345 -15.16 10.56 34.76
CA SER A 345 -14.52 10.56 36.08
C SER A 345 -15.22 11.49 37.07
N LEU A 346 -15.70 12.64 36.59
CA LEU A 346 -16.52 13.57 37.38
C LEU A 346 -17.87 12.94 37.79
N TYR A 347 -18.52 12.17 36.90
CA TYR A 347 -19.73 11.42 37.24
C TYR A 347 -19.46 10.29 38.23
N TYR A 348 -18.45 9.43 38.01
CA TYR A 348 -18.14 8.32 38.92
C TYR A 348 -17.72 8.80 40.30
N LEU A 349 -16.92 9.88 40.42
CA LEU A 349 -16.65 10.55 41.70
C LEU A 349 -17.95 11.02 42.37
N GLY A 350 -18.75 11.82 41.66
CA GLY A 350 -20.00 12.35 42.20
C GLY A 350 -20.93 11.25 42.70
N LYS A 351 -21.05 10.16 41.92
CA LYS A 351 -21.85 8.98 42.27
C LYS A 351 -21.30 8.22 43.46
N MET A 352 -19.99 7.97 43.54
CA MET A 352 -19.37 7.29 44.69
C MET A 352 -19.59 8.06 46.01
N ILE A 353 -19.61 9.39 45.95
CA ILE A 353 -19.86 10.24 47.12
C ILE A 353 -21.34 10.20 47.51
N ILE A 354 -22.26 10.26 46.55
CA ILE A 354 -23.72 10.18 46.80
C ILE A 354 -24.16 8.79 47.30
N ASP A 355 -23.59 7.72 46.72
CA ASP A 355 -23.82 6.33 47.15
C ASP A 355 -23.20 6.02 48.53
N GLY A 356 -22.42 6.93 49.12
CA GLY A 356 -21.72 6.71 50.39
C GLY A 356 -20.59 5.67 50.31
N LYS A 357 -20.00 5.48 49.13
CA LYS A 357 -18.92 4.51 48.87
C LYS A 357 -17.52 5.00 49.26
N ILE A 358 -17.35 6.32 49.39
CA ILE A 358 -16.12 6.96 49.89
C ILE A 358 -16.47 8.04 50.92
N ASN A 359 -15.67 8.12 51.99
CA ASN A 359 -15.98 8.94 53.18
C ASN A 359 -15.21 10.28 53.23
N ASN A 360 -14.37 10.56 52.23
CA ASN A 360 -13.49 11.74 52.21
C ASN A 360 -14.21 13.05 51.79
N TYR A 361 -15.45 12.96 51.31
CA TYR A 361 -16.21 14.06 50.69
C TYR A 361 -17.62 14.14 51.28
N ASP A 362 -18.18 15.35 51.36
CA ASP A 362 -19.60 15.53 51.69
C ASP A 362 -20.50 15.38 50.45
N LYS A 363 -21.80 15.13 50.65
CA LYS A 363 -22.75 14.97 49.53
C LYS A 363 -22.86 16.20 48.62
N ILE A 364 -22.69 17.41 49.15
CA ILE A 364 -22.75 18.65 48.35
C ILE A 364 -21.53 18.72 47.41
N GLN A 365 -20.37 18.21 47.83
CA GLN A 365 -19.21 17.99 46.97
C GLN A 365 -19.50 16.93 45.89
N GLY A 366 -20.18 15.84 46.24
CA GLY A 366 -20.73 14.87 45.28
C GLY A 366 -21.61 15.51 44.20
N ILE A 367 -22.59 16.34 44.59
CA ILE A 367 -23.47 17.05 43.66
C ILE A 367 -22.70 18.07 42.81
N LYS A 368 -21.65 18.72 43.34
CA LYS A 368 -20.77 19.61 42.55
C LYS A 368 -20.02 18.84 41.44
N PHE A 369 -19.60 17.60 41.69
CA PHE A 369 -18.98 16.75 40.66
C PHE A 369 -20.00 16.28 39.62
N LEU A 370 -21.18 15.80 40.06
CA LEU A 370 -22.28 15.44 39.16
C LEU A 370 -22.71 16.63 38.27
N LYS A 371 -22.84 17.83 38.85
CA LYS A 371 -23.20 19.03 38.10
C LYS A 371 -22.18 19.37 37.01
N LYS A 372 -20.88 19.28 37.30
CA LYS A 372 -19.82 19.47 36.28
C LYS A 372 -19.89 18.43 35.16
N ALA A 373 -20.15 17.16 35.50
CA ALA A 373 -20.34 16.11 34.49
C ALA A 373 -21.61 16.36 33.64
N ALA A 374 -22.68 16.86 34.26
CA ALA A 374 -23.93 17.20 33.58
C ALA A 374 -23.77 18.40 32.63
N GLU A 375 -23.06 19.45 33.07
CA GLU A 375 -22.64 20.61 32.27
C GLU A 375 -21.72 20.19 31.11
N GLY A 376 -20.89 19.16 31.31
CA GLY A 376 -20.08 18.52 30.26
C GLY A 376 -20.88 17.66 29.26
N GLY A 377 -22.15 17.35 29.53
CA GLY A 377 -23.02 16.62 28.59
C GLY A 377 -23.43 15.20 29.03
N HIS A 378 -22.97 14.70 30.17
CA HIS A 378 -23.22 13.31 30.61
C HIS A 378 -24.69 13.09 30.99
N ALA A 379 -25.38 12.18 30.27
CA ALA A 379 -26.83 11.99 30.38
C ALA A 379 -27.29 11.49 31.77
N GLU A 380 -26.56 10.54 32.36
CA GLU A 380 -26.82 10.01 33.70
C GLU A 380 -26.57 11.09 34.75
N ALA A 381 -25.47 11.85 34.66
CA ALA A 381 -25.22 12.96 35.59
C ALA A 381 -26.29 14.06 35.49
N GLN A 382 -26.77 14.37 34.28
CA GLN A 382 -27.93 15.25 34.05
C GLN A 382 -29.18 14.68 34.73
N TYR A 383 -29.46 13.39 34.58
CA TYR A 383 -30.59 12.74 35.25
C TYR A 383 -30.48 12.79 36.78
N GLU A 384 -29.32 12.46 37.37
CA GLU A 384 -29.13 12.51 38.82
C GLU A 384 -29.21 13.95 39.36
N CYS A 385 -28.68 14.95 38.64
CA CYS A 385 -28.87 16.36 38.98
C CYS A 385 -30.34 16.78 38.91
N GLY A 386 -31.07 16.31 37.89
CA GLY A 386 -32.51 16.49 37.77
C GLY A 386 -33.27 15.86 38.94
N MET A 387 -32.91 14.63 39.33
CA MET A 387 -33.54 13.93 40.47
C MET A 387 -33.25 14.62 41.81
N ALA A 388 -32.02 15.09 42.05
CA ALA A 388 -31.66 15.83 43.25
C ALA A 388 -32.47 17.15 43.35
N LEU A 389 -32.53 17.92 42.27
CA LEU A 389 -33.30 19.17 42.20
C LEU A 389 -34.83 18.95 42.23
N TYR A 390 -35.33 17.82 41.75
CA TYR A 390 -36.75 17.47 41.80
C TYR A 390 -37.21 17.08 43.22
N LYS A 391 -36.39 16.29 43.93
CA LYS A 391 -36.61 15.89 45.32
C LYS A 391 -36.34 17.03 46.31
N GLY A 392 -35.32 17.86 46.03
CA GLY A 392 -34.83 18.91 46.91
C GLY A 392 -33.89 18.44 48.03
N GLU A 393 -33.48 17.17 48.03
CA GLU A 393 -32.48 16.60 48.95
C GLU A 393 -31.13 17.34 48.78
N ASP A 394 -30.57 17.83 49.89
CA ASP A 394 -29.27 18.52 50.04
C ASP A 394 -29.01 19.80 49.20
N VAL A 395 -29.77 20.08 48.13
CA VAL A 395 -29.62 21.29 47.27
C VAL A 395 -30.87 22.17 47.16
N GLY A 396 -32.00 21.75 47.75
CA GLY A 396 -33.27 22.48 47.65
C GLY A 396 -34.04 22.19 46.37
N CYS A 397 -35.37 22.25 46.43
CA CYS A 397 -36.23 21.85 45.32
C CYS A 397 -36.32 22.95 44.25
N ASN A 398 -35.93 22.63 43.01
CA ASN A 398 -36.11 23.47 41.83
C ASN A 398 -36.57 22.63 40.64
N LYS A 399 -37.88 22.46 40.52
CA LYS A 399 -38.50 21.61 39.49
C LYS A 399 -38.33 22.13 38.06
N ILE A 400 -38.15 23.44 37.87
CA ILE A 400 -37.91 24.02 36.55
C ILE A 400 -36.52 23.61 36.05
N MET A 401 -35.49 23.80 36.87
CA MET A 401 -34.13 23.36 36.55
C MET A 401 -34.03 21.83 36.44
N ALA A 402 -34.80 21.09 37.25
CA ALA A 402 -34.93 19.63 37.09
C ALA A 402 -35.52 19.25 35.73
N ALA A 403 -36.58 19.92 35.28
CA ALA A 403 -37.18 19.70 33.96
C ALA A 403 -36.19 19.99 32.82
N GLU A 404 -35.35 21.02 32.96
CA GLU A 404 -34.28 21.32 32.00
C GLU A 404 -33.22 20.21 31.95
N PHE A 405 -32.76 19.72 33.10
CA PHE A 405 -31.81 18.60 33.16
C PHE A 405 -32.40 17.29 32.59
N PHE A 406 -33.65 16.95 32.93
CA PHE A 406 -34.33 15.80 32.31
C PHE A 406 -34.52 15.99 30.79
N LYS A 407 -34.78 17.21 30.32
CA LYS A 407 -34.88 17.56 28.89
C LYS A 407 -33.52 17.49 28.17
N GLN A 408 -32.40 17.69 28.87
CA GLN A 408 -31.06 17.43 28.34
C GLN A 408 -30.82 15.91 28.23
N ALA A 409 -30.96 15.16 29.32
CA ALA A 409 -30.75 13.71 29.36
C ALA A 409 -31.69 12.93 28.42
N ALA A 410 -32.90 13.42 28.19
CA ALA A 410 -33.86 12.86 27.24
C ALA A 410 -33.41 12.95 25.77
N LYS A 411 -32.51 13.88 25.41
CA LYS A 411 -31.91 13.92 24.05
C LYS A 411 -31.08 12.67 23.78
N SER A 412 -30.40 12.16 24.82
CA SER A 412 -29.61 10.93 24.79
C SER A 412 -30.47 9.66 24.92
N TYR A 413 -31.80 9.79 24.84
CA TYR A 413 -32.78 8.70 24.96
C TYR A 413 -32.77 7.93 26.29
N LEU A 414 -32.24 8.51 27.37
CA LEU A 414 -32.18 7.85 28.69
C LEU A 414 -33.61 7.60 29.24
N PRO A 415 -34.02 6.33 29.50
CA PRO A 415 -35.41 6.02 29.84
C PRO A 415 -35.93 6.71 31.11
N GLY A 416 -35.13 6.73 32.18
CA GLY A 416 -35.51 7.40 33.43
C GLY A 416 -35.80 8.89 33.25
N ALA A 417 -34.99 9.59 32.44
CA ALA A 417 -35.19 11.00 32.12
C ALA A 417 -36.45 11.24 31.27
N ILE A 418 -36.69 10.39 30.25
CA ILE A 418 -37.90 10.45 29.43
C ILE A 418 -39.16 10.16 30.25
N ILE A 419 -39.11 9.20 31.18
CA ILE A 419 -40.22 8.85 32.07
C ILE A 419 -40.50 9.98 33.06
N MET A 420 -39.47 10.58 33.67
CA MET A 420 -39.65 11.71 34.60
C MET A 420 -40.17 12.97 33.89
N LEU A 421 -39.58 13.34 32.74
CA LEU A 421 -40.06 14.47 31.94
C LEU A 421 -41.49 14.23 31.43
N SER A 422 -41.83 13.00 31.04
CA SER A 422 -43.18 12.62 30.66
C SER A 422 -44.17 12.79 31.82
N LYS A 423 -43.84 12.34 33.04
CA LYS A 423 -44.67 12.55 34.23
C LYS A 423 -44.87 14.04 34.50
N MET A 424 -43.80 14.83 34.51
CA MET A 424 -43.86 16.29 34.73
C MET A 424 -44.75 16.99 33.68
N LEU A 425 -44.66 16.59 32.40
CA LEU A 425 -45.51 17.08 31.31
C LEU A 425 -46.99 16.66 31.41
N LEU A 426 -47.35 15.59 32.11
CA LEU A 426 -48.75 15.21 32.31
C LEU A 426 -49.48 16.11 33.30
N VAL A 427 -48.79 16.57 34.35
CA VAL A 427 -49.36 17.35 35.47
C VAL A 427 -48.95 18.82 35.49
N GLY A 428 -48.00 19.24 34.66
CA GLY A 428 -47.49 20.62 34.64
C GLY A 428 -46.44 20.93 35.71
N ASP A 429 -45.77 19.90 36.26
CA ASP A 429 -44.93 20.04 37.45
C ASP A 429 -43.52 20.53 37.10
N GLY A 430 -43.31 21.85 37.12
CA GLY A 430 -42.05 22.49 36.73
C GLY A 430 -41.87 22.69 35.22
N VAL A 431 -42.85 22.31 34.40
CA VAL A 431 -42.84 22.43 32.94
C VAL A 431 -44.27 22.68 32.44
N GLU A 432 -44.43 23.36 31.30
CA GLU A 432 -45.74 23.56 30.67
C GLU A 432 -46.46 22.22 30.44
N MET A 433 -47.65 22.05 31.04
CA MET A 433 -48.46 20.83 30.90
C MET A 433 -48.78 20.55 29.43
N SER A 434 -48.44 19.35 28.96
CA SER A 434 -48.77 18.91 27.60
C SER A 434 -48.81 17.40 27.49
N LYS A 435 -50.02 16.85 27.64
CA LYS A 435 -50.34 15.42 27.45
C LYS A 435 -49.87 14.89 26.09
N ALA A 436 -49.96 15.70 25.04
CA ALA A 436 -49.47 15.35 23.69
C ALA A 436 -47.93 15.25 23.62
N LYS A 437 -47.18 16.18 24.22
CA LYS A 437 -45.70 16.09 24.30
C LYS A 437 -45.28 14.87 25.13
N SER A 438 -45.97 14.59 26.24
CA SER A 438 -45.75 13.40 27.07
C SER A 438 -45.99 12.08 26.32
N LYS A 439 -47.15 11.91 25.65
CA LYS A 439 -47.43 10.72 24.83
C LYS A 439 -46.34 10.52 23.78
N LYS A 440 -45.94 11.59 23.07
CA LYS A 440 -44.89 11.54 22.04
C LYS A 440 -43.51 11.17 22.60
N LEU A 441 -43.14 11.60 23.80
CA LEU A 441 -41.86 11.25 24.44
C LEU A 441 -41.79 9.77 24.81
N LEU A 442 -42.83 9.21 25.43
CA LEU A 442 -42.89 7.78 25.72
C LEU A 442 -42.94 6.94 24.42
N GLN A 443 -43.67 7.43 23.41
CA GLN A 443 -43.79 6.78 22.10
C GLN A 443 -42.43 6.56 21.41
N ILE A 444 -41.52 7.55 21.50
CA ILE A 444 -40.16 7.47 20.93
C ILE A 444 -39.34 6.30 21.49
N LEU A 445 -39.53 5.93 22.76
CA LEU A 445 -38.86 4.77 23.36
C LEU A 445 -39.67 3.47 23.24
N ALA A 446 -41.00 3.54 23.27
CA ALA A 446 -41.87 2.38 23.08
C ALA A 446 -41.70 1.75 21.68
N ASP A 447 -41.63 2.57 20.61
CA ASP A 447 -41.34 2.05 19.26
C ASP A 447 -39.89 1.54 19.12
N LYS A 448 -38.95 2.05 19.93
CA LYS A 448 -37.59 1.50 20.09
C LYS A 448 -37.55 0.25 21.01
N GLN A 449 -38.69 -0.41 21.22
CA GLN A 449 -38.81 -1.65 22.00
C GLN A 449 -38.40 -1.53 23.49
N ASN A 450 -38.43 -0.33 24.07
CA ASN A 450 -38.24 -0.18 25.52
C ASN A 450 -39.51 -0.65 26.27
N VAL A 451 -39.37 -1.74 27.02
CA VAL A 451 -40.47 -2.42 27.74
C VAL A 451 -41.15 -1.52 28.78
N GLU A 452 -40.41 -0.68 29.49
CA GLU A 452 -40.96 0.19 30.53
C GLU A 452 -41.75 1.36 29.91
N CYS A 453 -41.19 2.04 28.91
CA CYS A 453 -41.91 3.11 28.20
C CYS A 453 -43.12 2.57 27.42
N ALA A 454 -43.03 1.37 26.84
CA ALA A 454 -44.17 0.71 26.20
C ALA A 454 -45.28 0.37 27.22
N PHE A 455 -44.92 -0.17 28.38
CA PHE A 455 -45.86 -0.44 29.46
C PHE A 455 -46.55 0.85 29.95
N ILE A 456 -45.79 1.90 30.24
CA ILE A 456 -46.34 3.18 30.72
C ILE A 456 -47.25 3.82 29.65
N LEU A 457 -46.80 3.86 28.39
CA LEU A 457 -47.60 4.36 27.26
C LEU A 457 -48.90 3.58 27.07
N GLY A 458 -48.84 2.25 27.16
CA GLY A 458 -50.00 1.37 27.04
C GLY A 458 -50.99 1.56 28.20
N LYS A 459 -50.48 1.59 29.45
CA LYS A 459 -51.26 1.83 30.67
C LYS A 459 -51.96 3.19 30.62
N TYR A 460 -51.23 4.26 30.32
CA TYR A 460 -51.77 5.63 30.22
C TYR A 460 -52.72 5.83 29.04
N SER A 461 -52.59 5.05 27.95
CA SER A 461 -53.56 5.05 26.85
C SER A 461 -54.85 4.30 27.22
N TYR A 462 -54.73 3.22 28.01
CA TYR A 462 -55.87 2.46 28.55
C TYR A 462 -56.65 3.22 29.64
N THR A 463 -55.97 4.00 30.49
CA THR A 463 -56.62 4.76 31.58
C THR A 463 -57.07 6.16 31.19
N GLY A 464 -56.76 6.65 29.98
CA GLY A 464 -57.14 8.00 29.52
C GLY A 464 -56.25 9.14 30.07
N GLU A 465 -55.05 8.83 30.57
CA GLU A 465 -54.15 9.85 31.11
C GLU A 465 -53.70 10.86 30.04
N PHE A 466 -53.65 10.46 28.78
CA PHE A 466 -53.35 11.36 27.66
C PHE A 466 -54.56 12.13 27.09
N GLY A 467 -55.79 11.78 27.48
CA GLY A 467 -57.02 12.27 26.84
C GLY A 467 -58.08 11.17 26.76
N GLU A 468 -58.70 10.97 25.61
CA GLU A 468 -59.63 9.84 25.41
C GLU A 468 -58.91 8.48 25.48
N LYS A 469 -59.67 7.44 25.87
CA LYS A 469 -59.16 6.07 26.06
C LYS A 469 -58.82 5.41 24.72
N ASP A 470 -57.52 5.33 24.43
CA ASP A 470 -56.97 4.83 23.18
C ASP A 470 -56.63 3.34 23.30
N LEU A 471 -57.65 2.49 23.06
CA LEU A 471 -57.54 1.04 23.16
C LEU A 471 -56.54 0.43 22.15
N ALA A 472 -56.38 1.02 20.96
CA ALA A 472 -55.47 0.49 19.95
C ALA A 472 -53.99 0.70 20.31
N THR A 473 -53.64 1.90 20.79
CA THR A 473 -52.33 2.18 21.38
C THR A 473 -52.11 1.34 22.64
N ALA A 474 -53.13 1.21 23.49
CA ALA A 474 -53.05 0.40 24.70
C ALA A 474 -52.67 -1.06 24.39
N GLU A 475 -53.42 -1.73 23.51
CA GLU A 475 -53.14 -3.13 23.15
C GLU A 475 -51.77 -3.29 22.49
N LYS A 476 -51.40 -2.45 21.51
CA LYS A 476 -50.10 -2.54 20.81
C LYS A 476 -48.92 -2.61 21.78
N TYR A 477 -48.88 -1.71 22.77
CA TYR A 477 -47.72 -1.61 23.67
C TYR A 477 -47.84 -2.44 24.94
N LEU A 478 -49.06 -2.75 25.42
CA LEU A 478 -49.25 -3.72 26.51
C LEU A 478 -48.96 -5.15 26.04
N GLU A 479 -49.32 -5.52 24.80
CA GLU A 479 -49.00 -6.83 24.24
C GLU A 479 -47.49 -7.00 24.00
N PHE A 480 -46.82 -5.97 23.46
CA PHE A 480 -45.36 -5.95 23.40
C PHE A 480 -44.72 -6.12 24.79
N ALA A 481 -45.13 -5.31 25.78
CA ALA A 481 -44.56 -5.38 27.13
C ALA A 481 -44.87 -6.72 27.85
N ALA A 482 -46.06 -7.29 27.66
CA ALA A 482 -46.44 -8.58 28.21
C ALA A 482 -45.64 -9.74 27.59
N ASN A 483 -45.43 -9.71 26.27
CA ASN A 483 -44.57 -10.67 25.57
C ASN A 483 -43.09 -10.52 25.97
N SER A 484 -42.66 -9.32 26.37
CA SER A 484 -41.37 -9.05 27.01
C SER A 484 -41.32 -9.35 28.53
N GLY A 485 -42.33 -10.03 29.07
CA GLY A 485 -42.33 -10.54 30.45
C GLY A 485 -42.96 -9.64 31.52
N ASN A 486 -43.52 -8.47 31.16
CA ASN A 486 -44.17 -7.59 32.14
C ASN A 486 -45.54 -8.16 32.59
N SER A 487 -45.62 -8.54 33.87
CA SER A 487 -46.82 -9.15 34.46
C SER A 487 -48.00 -8.17 34.65
N GLU A 488 -47.75 -6.91 34.97
CA GLU A 488 -48.81 -5.88 35.01
C GLU A 488 -49.37 -5.63 33.61
N ALA A 489 -48.50 -5.58 32.60
CA ALA A 489 -48.93 -5.41 31.21
C ALA A 489 -49.85 -6.55 30.77
N LYS A 490 -49.52 -7.79 31.11
CA LYS A 490 -50.37 -8.97 30.85
C LYS A 490 -51.72 -8.86 31.57
N ALA A 491 -51.73 -8.48 32.84
CA ALA A 491 -52.98 -8.33 33.61
C ALA A 491 -53.93 -7.27 33.01
N LEU A 492 -53.37 -6.13 32.56
CA LEU A 492 -54.14 -5.08 31.87
C LEU A 492 -54.61 -5.54 30.48
N LEU A 493 -53.78 -6.26 29.72
CA LEU A 493 -54.15 -6.81 28.42
C LEU A 493 -55.32 -7.81 28.56
N ASP A 494 -55.26 -8.69 29.56
CA ASP A 494 -56.35 -9.63 29.87
C ASP A 494 -57.58 -8.92 30.47
N GLN A 495 -57.47 -7.69 30.99
CA GLN A 495 -58.62 -6.85 31.33
C GLN A 495 -59.25 -6.22 30.07
N ILE A 496 -58.46 -5.66 29.15
CA ILE A 496 -58.94 -5.12 27.86
C ILE A 496 -59.64 -6.22 27.04
N ARG A 497 -59.05 -7.42 26.98
CA ARG A 497 -59.64 -8.60 26.30
C ARG A 497 -60.96 -9.06 26.91
N ARG A 498 -61.24 -8.72 28.18
CA ARG A 498 -62.55 -8.94 28.84
C ARG A 498 -63.53 -7.79 28.56
N GLU A 499 -63.08 -6.53 28.58
CA GLU A 499 -63.90 -5.37 28.19
C GLU A 499 -64.40 -5.44 26.73
N LYS A 500 -63.62 -6.06 25.84
CA LYS A 500 -63.99 -6.25 24.42
C LYS A 500 -64.93 -7.43 24.14
N GLN A 501 -65.24 -8.29 25.11
CA GLN A 501 -66.26 -9.33 24.91
C GLN A 501 -67.65 -8.73 25.13
N PRO A 502 -68.61 -8.93 24.21
CA PRO A 502 -70.01 -8.64 24.53
C PRO A 502 -70.45 -9.53 25.71
N PRO A 503 -71.40 -9.06 26.56
CA PRO A 503 -71.86 -9.85 27.69
C PRO A 503 -72.41 -11.19 27.19
N LYS A 504 -71.86 -12.30 27.70
CA LYS A 504 -72.39 -13.64 27.41
C LYS A 504 -73.86 -13.68 27.82
N SER A 505 -74.72 -14.08 26.90
CA SER A 505 -76.11 -14.40 27.19
C SER A 505 -76.15 -15.49 28.26
N ALA A 506 -76.67 -15.16 29.44
CA ALA A 506 -76.97 -16.15 30.46
C ALA A 506 -78.24 -16.90 30.04
N ASP A 507 -78.17 -18.21 29.95
CA ASP A 507 -79.33 -19.08 29.70
C ASP A 507 -80.27 -19.10 30.92
N PHE A 508 -81.09 -18.05 31.05
CA PHE A 508 -82.21 -18.03 31.99
C PHE A 508 -83.48 -18.52 31.30
N GLN A 509 -83.74 -19.82 31.46
CA GLN A 509 -85.04 -20.40 31.15
C GLN A 509 -86.11 -19.84 32.09
N PHE A 510 -87.20 -19.32 31.53
CA PHE A 510 -88.46 -19.15 32.24
C PHE A 510 -89.61 -19.74 31.42
N PRO A 511 -90.51 -20.54 32.01
CA PRO A 511 -91.61 -21.17 31.30
C PRO A 511 -92.76 -20.19 31.00
N ALA A 512 -93.58 -20.56 30.02
CA ALA A 512 -94.65 -19.73 29.47
C ALA A 512 -95.85 -19.49 30.42
N GLN A 513 -96.63 -18.43 30.15
CA GLN A 513 -98.08 -18.55 29.85
C GLN A 513 -98.72 -17.22 29.37
N THR A 514 -99.84 -17.34 28.63
CA THR A 514 -100.87 -16.32 28.26
C THR A 514 -100.41 -15.08 27.44
N GLN A 515 -101.01 -14.68 26.30
CA GLN A 515 -102.43 -14.44 25.91
C GLN A 515 -103.06 -13.20 26.59
N THR A 516 -103.79 -12.28 25.93
CA THR A 516 -104.14 -12.01 24.51
C THR A 516 -104.70 -10.56 24.34
N PHE A 517 -105.13 -10.20 23.12
CA PHE A 517 -105.89 -8.99 22.69
C PHE A 517 -105.05 -7.71 22.49
N SER A 518 -104.96 -7.10 21.29
CA SER A 518 -105.93 -6.50 20.32
C SER A 518 -105.99 -4.97 20.48
N GLN A 519 -106.16 -4.13 19.45
CA GLN A 519 -106.90 -4.38 18.20
C GLN A 519 -106.35 -3.55 17.01
N ASN A 520 -106.54 -4.05 15.79
CA ASN A 520 -106.54 -3.27 14.52
C ASN A 520 -107.93 -2.59 14.37
N PRO A 521 -108.34 -1.79 13.33
CA PRO A 521 -108.11 -2.03 11.89
C PRO A 521 -108.08 -0.79 10.92
N PHE A 522 -108.06 -1.10 9.61
CA PHE A 522 -108.52 -0.34 8.40
C PHE A 522 -107.54 0.30 7.39
N PHE A 523 -107.30 -0.45 6.28
CA PHE A 523 -107.45 -0.08 4.83
C PHE A 523 -106.69 1.15 4.23
N ALA A 524 -106.23 1.17 2.95
CA ALA A 524 -106.47 0.26 1.80
C ALA A 524 -105.35 0.24 0.70
N ALA A 525 -105.14 -0.95 0.11
CA ALA A 525 -104.93 -1.21 -1.34
C ALA A 525 -103.57 -0.77 -2.02
N PRO A 526 -103.31 -1.05 -3.34
CA PRO A 526 -102.20 -1.93 -3.78
C PRO A 526 -101.22 -1.27 -4.80
N SER A 527 -100.09 -1.83 -5.26
CA SER A 527 -99.94 -3.16 -5.91
C SER A 527 -98.49 -3.65 -6.16
N TYR A 528 -98.35 -4.98 -6.16
CA TYR A 528 -97.42 -5.90 -6.87
C TYR A 528 -96.15 -5.36 -7.60
N ASN A 529 -94.93 -5.83 -7.32
CA ASN A 529 -94.27 -7.15 -7.58
C ASN A 529 -93.83 -7.39 -9.06
N PRO A 530 -92.76 -8.19 -9.38
CA PRO A 530 -91.96 -9.08 -8.49
C PRO A 530 -90.41 -9.09 -8.70
N PRO A 531 -89.63 -9.84 -7.87
CA PRO A 531 -88.33 -10.47 -8.20
C PRO A 531 -88.54 -11.79 -9.01
N PRO A 532 -87.56 -12.71 -9.32
CA PRO A 532 -86.17 -12.92 -8.86
C PRO A 532 -85.18 -13.02 -10.08
N GLN A 533 -84.13 -13.86 -10.27
CA GLN A 533 -83.58 -15.04 -9.57
C GLN A 533 -82.04 -15.24 -9.75
N GLN A 534 -81.54 -16.41 -10.20
CA GLN A 534 -80.19 -16.92 -9.91
C GLN A 534 -79.56 -17.82 -11.00
N THR A 535 -78.21 -17.77 -11.14
CA THR A 535 -77.26 -18.84 -11.58
C THR A 535 -77.34 -19.36 -13.04
N LEU A 536 -76.28 -19.84 -13.73
CA LEU A 536 -74.82 -20.03 -13.45
C LEU A 536 -73.98 -20.20 -14.76
N GLN A 537 -72.63 -20.27 -14.64
CA GLN A 537 -71.58 -20.67 -15.64
C GLN A 537 -71.23 -19.69 -16.80
N GLN A 538 -70.00 -19.66 -17.39
CA GLN A 538 -68.60 -19.76 -16.90
C GLN A 538 -67.57 -19.42 -18.05
N VAL A 539 -66.57 -18.52 -17.83
CA VAL A 539 -65.13 -18.56 -18.31
C VAL A 539 -64.82 -18.53 -19.86
N PRO A 540 -63.65 -18.07 -20.39
CA PRO A 540 -62.83 -16.82 -20.25
C PRO A 540 -62.61 -16.07 -21.62
N PRO A 541 -61.78 -14.99 -21.71
CA PRO A 541 -60.71 -14.93 -22.74
C PRO A 541 -59.42 -14.09 -22.40
N PRO A 542 -58.38 -14.02 -23.27
CA PRO A 542 -57.05 -13.42 -22.97
C PRO A 542 -56.57 -12.23 -23.88
N MET A 543 -55.27 -11.88 -23.74
CA MET A 543 -54.36 -10.92 -24.45
C MET A 543 -54.64 -10.47 -25.90
N SER A 544 -54.13 -9.28 -26.30
CA SER A 544 -53.27 -9.04 -27.51
C SER A 544 -52.85 -7.56 -27.71
N GLN A 545 -52.33 -7.16 -28.89
CA GLN A 545 -51.47 -5.98 -29.16
C GLN A 545 -51.96 -5.07 -30.32
N GLN A 546 -51.27 -3.93 -30.51
CA GLN A 546 -51.20 -3.08 -31.72
C GLN A 546 -52.48 -2.28 -32.11
N PRO A 547 -52.33 -1.19 -32.90
CA PRO A 547 -52.32 -1.30 -34.37
C PRO A 547 -51.13 -0.59 -35.06
N ASP A 548 -50.82 -1.04 -36.29
CA ASP A 548 -49.98 -0.34 -37.28
C ASP A 548 -50.82 0.55 -38.21
N PHE A 549 -50.20 1.57 -38.83
CA PHE A 549 -50.63 2.13 -40.11
C PHE A 549 -49.44 2.76 -40.85
N GLY A 550 -49.22 2.42 -42.12
CA GLY A 550 -48.07 2.95 -42.87
C GLY A 550 -48.18 2.85 -44.40
N PHE A 551 -47.94 3.99 -45.06
CA PHE A 551 -47.61 4.23 -46.47
C PHE A 551 -46.93 5.63 -46.52
N GLY A 552 -46.01 6.00 -47.41
CA GLY A 552 -45.29 5.30 -48.48
C GLY A 552 -44.10 6.19 -48.95
N ARG A 553 -43.13 5.64 -49.69
CA ARG A 553 -41.87 6.35 -50.06
C ARG A 553 -42.06 7.41 -51.15
N LEU A 554 -41.21 8.45 -51.19
CA LEU A 554 -40.20 8.66 -52.29
C LEU A 554 -39.26 9.91 -52.17
N SER A 555 -37.96 9.65 -52.33
CA SER A 555 -36.91 10.41 -53.08
C SER A 555 -36.46 11.87 -52.76
N ASN A 556 -35.12 12.01 -52.77
CA ASN A 556 -34.28 13.14 -53.26
C ASN A 556 -33.89 14.33 -52.34
N VAL A 557 -32.93 15.15 -52.81
CA VAL A 557 -31.93 15.88 -52.01
C VAL A 557 -31.85 17.41 -52.38
N PRO A 558 -30.81 18.23 -52.04
CA PRO A 558 -30.94 19.63 -51.54
C PRO A 558 -31.05 20.70 -52.69
N PRO A 559 -31.07 22.07 -52.49
CA PRO A 559 -30.45 22.86 -51.40
C PRO A 559 -31.00 24.28 -51.01
N TYR A 560 -30.23 24.97 -50.13
CA TYR A 560 -30.05 26.43 -49.95
C TYR A 560 -31.19 27.41 -49.55
N SER A 561 -31.01 28.01 -48.34
CA SER A 561 -31.30 29.42 -47.97
C SER A 561 -32.79 29.85 -47.85
N SER A 562 -33.19 30.97 -47.22
CA SER A 562 -32.44 32.11 -46.63
C SER A 562 -33.24 32.82 -45.50
N SER A 563 -32.52 33.50 -44.58
CA SER A 563 -33.00 34.53 -43.63
C SER A 563 -34.03 34.11 -42.54
N ALA A 564 -34.19 34.82 -41.40
CA ALA A 564 -33.59 36.09 -40.98
C ALA A 564 -33.08 36.06 -39.52
N ASN A 565 -32.14 36.95 -39.17
CA ASN A 565 -31.58 37.10 -37.82
C ASN A 565 -31.04 38.54 -37.61
N PRO A 566 -31.39 39.21 -36.50
CA PRO A 566 -30.63 40.35 -35.95
C PRO A 566 -30.36 40.22 -34.44
N PHE A 567 -29.25 40.67 -33.85
CA PHE A 567 -27.95 41.14 -34.34
C PHE A 567 -26.95 41.08 -33.14
N SER A 568 -25.62 41.16 -33.35
CA SER A 568 -24.61 41.15 -32.25
C SER A 568 -23.40 42.07 -32.56
N PRO A 569 -22.19 41.98 -31.94
CA PRO A 569 -21.75 42.94 -30.92
C PRO A 569 -20.35 43.60 -31.16
N ALA A 570 -19.89 44.45 -30.23
CA ALA A 570 -18.47 44.86 -30.03
C ALA A 570 -18.25 45.22 -28.53
N MET A 571 -17.13 45.03 -27.81
CA MET A 571 -15.66 45.01 -28.03
C MET A 571 -14.95 46.36 -28.22
N PHE A 572 -14.05 46.73 -27.28
CA PHE A 572 -12.62 47.04 -27.49
C PHE A 572 -11.86 47.38 -26.18
N ALA A 573 -10.52 47.27 -26.22
CA ALA A 573 -9.49 47.70 -25.24
C ALA A 573 -8.17 47.97 -26.05
N PRO A 574 -6.98 48.33 -25.49
CA PRO A 574 -6.56 48.67 -24.12
C PRO A 574 -5.72 49.98 -24.02
N ASN A 575 -5.15 50.32 -22.85
CA ASN A 575 -3.75 50.81 -22.63
C ASN A 575 -3.47 51.24 -21.16
N ALA A 576 -2.28 51.78 -20.85
CA ALA A 576 -1.70 51.80 -19.50
C ALA A 576 -1.08 53.16 -19.01
N ALA A 577 -0.77 53.18 -17.70
CA ALA A 577 0.28 53.95 -16.99
C ALA A 577 0.01 55.34 -16.35
N SER A 578 0.57 55.50 -15.14
CA SER A 578 1.22 56.70 -14.53
C SER A 578 0.46 57.76 -13.68
N PHE A 579 0.83 57.83 -12.38
CA PHE A 579 0.98 59.00 -11.44
C PHE A 579 -0.18 60.02 -11.21
N ALA A 580 -0.33 60.77 -10.09
CA ALA A 580 0.06 60.68 -8.65
C ALA A 580 -0.56 61.87 -7.83
N TYR A 581 -0.29 61.98 -6.50
CA TYR A 581 -0.60 63.11 -5.54
C TYR A 581 -2.10 63.34 -5.16
N GLN A 582 -2.56 63.93 -4.03
CA GLN A 582 -2.13 64.21 -2.62
C GLN A 582 -3.29 64.97 -1.85
N GLN A 583 -3.42 65.26 -0.54
CA GLN A 583 -2.77 64.96 0.78
C GLN A 583 -3.75 65.31 1.97
N ASN A 584 -3.67 64.63 3.14
CA ASN A 584 -4.18 65.03 4.50
C ASN A 584 -5.73 65.20 4.72
N ILE A 585 -6.35 65.27 5.93
CA ILE A 585 -6.00 65.80 7.29
C ILE A 585 -6.58 64.94 8.45
N THR A 586 -6.00 65.04 9.67
CA THR A 586 -6.35 64.39 10.97
C THR A 586 -7.05 65.39 11.95
N PRO A 587 -7.75 65.02 13.07
CA PRO A 587 -7.19 64.33 14.25
C PRO A 587 -8.12 63.43 15.13
N ASN A 588 -7.50 62.86 16.18
CA ASN A 588 -8.09 62.08 17.30
C ASN A 588 -8.62 63.03 18.42
N PRO A 589 -9.36 62.55 19.45
CA PRO A 589 -8.65 62.16 20.69
C PRO A 589 -9.22 60.97 21.49
N GLN A 590 -8.33 60.42 22.31
CA GLN A 590 -8.49 59.39 23.35
C GLN A 590 -9.01 59.99 24.69
N PRO A 591 -9.50 59.19 25.67
CA PRO A 591 -8.57 58.67 26.71
C PRO A 591 -8.89 57.29 27.35
N ASP A 592 -7.83 56.54 27.61
CA ASP A 592 -7.65 55.46 28.61
C ASP A 592 -7.66 56.03 30.06
N PRO A 593 -7.46 55.28 31.19
CA PRO A 593 -6.06 55.12 31.69
C PRO A 593 -5.71 54.03 32.78
N TYR A 594 -4.39 53.83 32.97
CA TYR A 594 -3.64 53.35 34.17
C TYR A 594 -3.74 51.85 34.62
N GLN A 595 -2.65 51.12 34.99
CA GLN A 595 -1.19 51.24 34.72
C GLN A 595 -0.34 50.03 35.22
N ASN A 596 0.92 49.95 34.72
CA ASN A 596 2.17 49.40 35.35
C ASN A 596 2.44 47.87 35.35
N ASN A 597 3.69 47.39 35.15
CA ASN A 597 4.97 48.04 34.77
C ASN A 597 6.03 47.05 34.21
N GLN A 598 6.80 47.45 33.18
CA GLN A 598 8.27 47.26 32.93
C GLN A 598 8.96 45.87 33.03
N ASN A 599 10.04 45.50 32.29
CA ASN A 599 10.92 46.12 31.26
C ASN A 599 11.53 44.99 30.37
N ALA A 600 11.61 45.12 29.03
CA ALA A 600 12.76 45.60 28.18
C ALA A 600 13.95 44.59 28.04
N PHE A 601 14.72 44.48 26.94
CA PHE A 601 15.07 45.41 25.84
C PHE A 601 15.18 44.75 24.43
N SER A 602 15.39 45.59 23.38
CA SER A 602 15.33 45.24 21.94
C SER A 602 16.69 45.33 21.19
N PRO A 603 16.83 44.77 19.96
CA PRO A 603 18.02 44.88 19.11
C PRO A 603 17.96 46.05 18.07
N PRO A 604 19.09 46.42 17.42
CA PRO A 604 19.15 47.40 16.33
C PRO A 604 19.21 46.81 14.90
N GLN A 605 18.94 47.64 13.89
CA GLN A 605 19.08 47.37 12.44
C GLN A 605 20.10 48.33 11.78
N SER A 606 20.67 47.99 10.62
CA SER A 606 21.15 48.99 9.64
C SER A 606 21.42 48.46 8.21
N GLN A 607 20.63 48.96 7.25
CA GLN A 607 21.01 49.43 5.89
C GLN A 607 21.47 48.46 4.74
N ASP A 608 20.77 48.62 3.61
CA ASP A 608 21.09 48.28 2.19
C ASP A 608 22.01 49.36 1.52
N PRO A 609 22.40 49.34 0.21
CA PRO A 609 21.98 48.49 -0.92
C PRO A 609 23.08 47.95 -1.91
N MET A 610 22.60 47.18 -2.90
CA MET A 610 23.14 46.84 -4.24
C MET A 610 24.40 47.55 -4.81
N PHE A 611 25.33 46.80 -5.46
CA PHE A 611 25.30 46.55 -6.93
C PHE A 611 26.36 45.52 -7.41
N SER A 612 26.33 45.20 -8.72
CA SER A 612 27.11 44.19 -9.47
C SER A 612 28.61 44.45 -9.65
N ALA A 613 29.41 43.39 -9.88
CA ALA A 613 30.29 43.17 -11.06
C ALA A 613 31.45 42.18 -10.78
N GLN A 614 32.07 41.67 -11.85
CA GLN A 614 33.09 40.60 -11.87
C GLN A 614 34.55 41.06 -11.64
N PRO A 615 35.51 40.14 -11.38
CA PRO A 615 36.88 40.47 -10.93
C PRO A 615 37.84 40.81 -12.08
N PRO A 616 39.13 41.12 -11.80
CA PRO A 616 40.16 40.09 -12.04
C PRO A 616 41.40 40.14 -11.10
N THR A 617 42.41 39.31 -11.44
CA THR A 617 43.86 39.42 -11.13
C THR A 617 44.39 39.26 -9.68
N ASN A 618 44.87 38.04 -9.40
CA ASN A 618 46.21 37.73 -8.85
C ASN A 618 47.32 38.35 -9.77
N PRO A 619 48.62 38.55 -9.43
CA PRO A 619 49.43 37.80 -8.44
C PRO A 619 50.60 38.53 -7.69
N TYR A 620 51.34 37.76 -6.87
CA TYR A 620 52.69 37.99 -6.28
C TYR A 620 52.88 38.99 -5.11
N GLY A 621 53.81 38.65 -4.18
CA GLY A 621 54.58 39.62 -3.38
C GLY A 621 54.59 39.47 -1.84
N GLN A 622 55.60 38.79 -1.29
CA GLN A 622 56.12 38.98 0.10
C GLN A 622 57.52 39.66 0.01
N PRO A 623 58.24 40.03 1.11
CA PRO A 623 57.96 40.06 2.56
C PRO A 623 58.00 41.56 3.03
N PRO A 624 58.67 42.08 4.12
CA PRO A 624 59.26 41.52 5.34
C PRO A 624 59.00 42.32 6.66
N ASN A 625 59.68 41.91 7.76
CA ASN A 625 59.95 42.60 9.04
C ASN A 625 58.73 42.99 9.94
N ALA A 626 58.53 42.54 11.19
CA ALA A 626 59.29 41.87 12.28
C ALA A 626 59.82 42.78 13.42
N VAL A 627 59.22 42.67 14.61
CA VAL A 627 59.81 43.03 15.93
C VAL A 627 59.38 41.99 17.00
N LEU A 628 60.35 41.16 17.38
CA LEU A 628 60.67 40.62 18.71
C LEU A 628 59.63 40.65 19.86
N SER A 629 59.37 39.47 20.45
CA SER A 629 59.56 39.25 21.90
C SER A 629 59.76 37.75 22.24
N GLN A 630 60.70 37.49 23.17
CA GLN A 630 61.21 36.22 23.72
C GLN A 630 62.17 36.61 24.88
N PRO A 631 62.66 35.72 25.79
CA PRO A 631 62.74 34.25 25.67
C PRO A 631 62.37 33.43 26.92
N ASN A 632 62.33 32.09 26.80
CA ASN A 632 63.31 31.22 27.48
C ASN A 632 63.21 29.72 27.13
N ALA A 633 64.36 29.14 26.76
CA ALA A 633 64.81 27.73 26.77
C ALA A 633 63.80 26.56 26.58
N PRO A 634 64.12 25.63 25.65
CA PRO A 634 64.88 24.45 26.09
C PRO A 634 66.14 24.13 25.26
N GLN A 635 66.95 23.19 25.77
CA GLN A 635 68.16 22.61 25.15
C GLN A 635 68.35 21.15 25.65
N PHE A 636 68.96 20.19 24.94
CA PHE A 636 69.24 20.05 23.50
C PHE A 636 69.31 18.55 23.11
N ASP A 637 69.29 18.31 21.80
CA ASP A 637 69.63 17.12 20.97
C ASP A 637 71.03 16.48 21.33
N PRO A 638 71.58 15.37 20.72
CA PRO A 638 71.40 14.92 19.32
C PRO A 638 71.65 13.44 18.87
N PHE A 639 71.43 13.19 17.57
CA PHE A 639 72.01 12.13 16.69
C PHE A 639 71.69 10.63 16.99
N GLY A 640 71.93 9.65 16.10
CA GLY A 640 72.24 9.72 14.66
C GLY A 640 73.13 8.60 14.08
N VAL A 641 72.51 7.49 13.62
CA VAL A 641 72.90 6.62 12.46
C VAL A 641 74.30 5.91 12.41
N LYS A 642 74.25 4.57 12.17
CA LYS A 642 75.22 3.61 11.52
C LYS A 642 76.11 2.65 12.35
N SER A 643 75.86 1.35 12.12
CA SER A 643 76.86 0.26 11.85
C SER A 643 77.64 -0.39 13.04
N PRO A 644 78.51 -1.42 12.84
CA PRO A 644 78.12 -2.85 12.77
C PRO A 644 79.02 -3.83 13.58
N GLN A 645 78.69 -5.15 13.65
CA GLN A 645 79.61 -6.32 13.41
C GLN A 645 79.12 -7.72 13.91
N SER A 646 79.72 -8.75 13.32
CA SER A 646 80.02 -10.13 13.82
C SER A 646 78.94 -11.12 14.30
N THR A 647 79.00 -12.32 13.71
CA THR A 647 78.53 -13.65 14.19
C THR A 647 79.65 -14.34 15.04
N PRO A 648 79.61 -15.64 15.43
CA PRO A 648 78.57 -16.68 15.36
C PRO A 648 78.33 -17.47 16.69
N LEU A 649 77.31 -18.35 16.74
CA LEU A 649 77.42 -19.80 17.04
C LEU A 649 76.05 -20.50 17.20
N SER A 650 75.99 -21.77 16.82
CA SER A 650 74.87 -22.69 17.11
C SER A 650 75.26 -23.65 18.25
N PRO A 651 74.31 -24.36 18.89
CA PRO A 651 73.97 -25.71 18.39
C PRO A 651 72.48 -26.13 18.56
N ALA A 652 72.18 -27.34 18.11
CA ALA A 652 70.97 -28.14 18.35
C ALA A 652 71.43 -29.61 18.59
N PRO A 653 70.59 -30.68 18.65
CA PRO A 653 69.13 -30.80 18.68
C PRO A 653 68.66 -31.80 19.80
N GLN A 654 67.61 -32.62 19.53
CA GLN A 654 67.06 -33.80 20.28
C GLN A 654 65.95 -33.52 21.33
N GLN A 655 65.03 -34.46 21.63
CA GLN A 655 64.27 -35.44 20.82
C GLN A 655 63.09 -36.00 21.68
N GLN A 656 62.15 -36.67 21.02
CA GLN A 656 61.03 -37.51 21.52
C GLN A 656 61.07 -38.04 22.99
N GLN A 657 59.92 -38.07 23.68
CA GLN A 657 59.06 -39.28 23.80
C GLN A 657 57.78 -39.04 24.65
N SER A 658 56.86 -40.00 24.63
CA SER A 658 55.50 -39.95 25.21
C SER A 658 55.27 -40.98 26.32
N PHE A 659 54.46 -40.66 27.34
CA PHE A 659 53.82 -41.68 28.19
C PHE A 659 52.42 -41.28 28.69
N THR A 660 51.59 -42.30 28.94
CA THR A 660 50.25 -42.30 29.60
C THR A 660 50.29 -43.42 30.68
N PRO A 661 49.21 -43.91 31.37
CA PRO A 661 47.76 -43.62 31.32
C PRO A 661 47.00 -43.65 32.69
N LYS A 662 45.65 -43.75 32.64
CA LYS A 662 44.68 -44.19 33.70
C LYS A 662 44.37 -43.18 34.84
N SER A 663 43.21 -43.19 35.54
CA SER A 663 42.02 -44.11 35.53
C SER A 663 40.69 -43.43 35.95
N THR A 664 39.56 -43.92 35.43
CA THR A 664 38.16 -43.76 35.93
C THR A 664 37.85 -44.71 37.11
N PRO A 665 36.77 -44.55 37.95
CA PRO A 665 35.36 -44.82 37.52
C PRO A 665 34.22 -44.04 38.27
N GLY A 666 32.95 -44.22 37.84
CA GLY A 666 31.76 -43.86 38.65
C GLY A 666 30.41 -43.70 37.92
N GLN A 667 29.54 -44.74 37.93
CA GLN A 667 28.08 -44.69 37.66
C GLN A 667 27.38 -45.79 38.49
N PRO A 668 26.09 -45.63 38.88
CA PRO A 668 24.94 -46.26 38.15
C PRO A 668 23.85 -45.22 37.73
N VAL A 669 22.95 -45.37 36.73
CA VAL A 669 22.22 -46.52 36.11
C VAL A 669 21.08 -47.03 37.02
N PHE A 670 19.79 -47.15 36.66
CA PHE A 670 18.97 -47.15 35.42
C PHE A 670 17.64 -46.34 35.69
N LEU A 671 16.50 -46.25 34.97
CA LEU A 671 15.80 -46.68 33.71
C LEU A 671 14.58 -45.69 33.59
N ASN A 672 13.78 -45.46 32.53
CA ASN A 672 13.62 -45.92 31.14
C ASN A 672 13.25 -44.66 30.25
N PHE A 673 12.34 -44.54 29.27
CA PHE A 673 11.37 -45.42 28.57
C PHE A 673 11.11 -44.92 27.12
N GLY A 674 11.41 -45.76 26.12
CA GLY A 674 10.77 -45.84 24.78
C GLY A 674 10.64 -44.63 23.83
N GLN A 675 11.40 -44.66 22.72
CA GLN A 675 10.85 -44.60 21.35
C GLN A 675 11.80 -45.27 20.32
N GLN A 676 11.38 -45.38 19.06
CA GLN A 676 11.76 -46.48 18.14
C GLN A 676 12.88 -46.17 17.12
N SER A 677 13.43 -47.24 16.50
CA SER A 677 14.47 -47.19 15.47
C SER A 677 14.26 -48.21 14.33
N GLN A 678 14.16 -47.75 13.08
CA GLN A 678 14.45 -48.47 11.81
C GLN A 678 14.98 -47.42 10.81
N GLN A 679 16.05 -47.58 10.02
CA GLN A 679 16.46 -48.62 9.05
C GLN A 679 15.69 -48.64 7.71
N SER A 680 16.27 -47.91 6.75
CA SER A 680 16.66 -48.35 5.38
C SER A 680 15.85 -49.42 4.63
N SER A 681 15.55 -49.12 3.35
CA SER A 681 15.43 -50.14 2.30
C SER A 681 16.06 -49.68 0.98
N GLN A 682 16.80 -50.57 0.32
CA GLN A 682 17.32 -50.41 -1.04
C GLN A 682 16.46 -51.23 -2.00
N LEU A 683 16.26 -50.74 -3.23
CA LEU A 683 16.05 -51.58 -4.42
C LEU A 683 16.89 -50.96 -5.56
N ASN A 684 18.03 -51.54 -5.93
CA ASN A 684 18.18 -52.71 -6.81
C ASN A 684 17.56 -52.51 -8.20
N PHE A 685 18.43 -52.34 -9.20
CA PHE A 685 18.42 -53.20 -10.38
C PHE A 685 19.86 -53.59 -10.76
N SER A 686 20.01 -54.77 -11.36
CA SER A 686 21.28 -55.51 -11.42
C SER A 686 22.05 -55.33 -12.73
N PHE A 687 23.34 -55.68 -12.68
CA PHE A 687 24.16 -55.92 -13.88
C PHE A 687 23.51 -56.93 -14.84
N LEU A 688 23.71 -56.70 -16.14
CA LEU A 688 23.86 -57.76 -17.14
C LEU A 688 24.83 -57.30 -18.23
N SER A 689 25.43 -58.25 -18.95
CA SER A 689 26.70 -58.07 -19.66
C SER A 689 26.60 -58.18 -21.20
N GLY A 690 27.34 -57.32 -21.91
CA GLY A 690 27.54 -57.39 -23.36
C GLY A 690 26.51 -56.56 -24.16
N GLN A 691 26.78 -56.21 -25.42
CA GLN A 691 27.89 -56.61 -26.31
C GLN A 691 28.59 -55.39 -26.96
N ARG A 692 29.70 -55.64 -27.66
CA ARG A 692 30.32 -54.67 -28.59
C ARG A 692 29.61 -54.69 -29.94
N GLN A 693 29.38 -53.51 -30.53
CA GLN A 693 29.41 -53.24 -31.98
C GLN A 693 29.73 -51.73 -32.12
N THR A 694 30.97 -51.31 -32.37
CA THR A 694 31.71 -51.26 -33.65
C THR A 694 31.12 -50.30 -34.70
N SER A 695 31.93 -49.29 -35.07
CA SER A 695 31.80 -48.40 -36.24
C SER A 695 30.64 -47.37 -36.18
N GLN A 696 30.72 -46.21 -36.86
CA GLN A 696 31.71 -45.79 -37.87
C GLN A 696 32.00 -44.27 -37.77
N GLU A 697 33.19 -43.84 -38.19
CA GLU A 697 33.50 -42.41 -38.38
C GLU A 697 32.89 -41.91 -39.70
N THR A 698 32.34 -40.68 -39.70
CA THR A 698 32.05 -39.95 -40.95
C THR A 698 32.32 -38.47 -40.78
N LEU A 699 33.30 -37.93 -41.52
CA LEU A 699 33.49 -36.48 -41.64
C LEU A 699 32.35 -35.86 -42.46
N ILE A 700 31.78 -34.75 -42.00
CA ILE A 700 31.06 -33.80 -42.85
C ILE A 700 31.60 -32.39 -42.56
N GLN A 701 31.86 -31.63 -43.62
CA GLN A 701 32.57 -30.35 -43.59
C GLN A 701 31.63 -29.19 -43.26
N THR A 702 32.14 -28.17 -42.57
CA THR A 702 31.46 -26.87 -42.38
C THR A 702 31.80 -25.90 -43.53
N PRO A 703 30.82 -25.29 -44.22
CA PRO A 703 31.09 -24.31 -45.27
C PRO A 703 31.53 -22.93 -44.72
N PRO A 704 32.26 -22.12 -45.51
CA PRO A 704 32.74 -20.81 -45.09
C PRO A 704 31.67 -19.70 -45.18
N PRO A 705 31.78 -18.62 -44.39
CA PRO A 705 30.95 -17.42 -44.54
C PRO A 705 31.39 -16.55 -45.74
N PRO A 706 30.47 -15.78 -46.36
CA PRO A 706 30.80 -14.88 -47.47
C PRO A 706 31.47 -13.58 -47.00
N ALA A 707 32.10 -12.86 -47.94
CA ALA A 707 32.77 -11.59 -47.69
C ALA A 707 32.24 -10.48 -48.59
N GLU A 708 31.96 -9.30 -48.02
CA GLU A 708 31.80 -8.04 -48.78
C GLU A 708 32.16 -6.80 -47.94
N THR A 709 33.35 -6.27 -48.23
CA THR A 709 33.72 -4.85 -48.44
C THR A 709 32.79 -3.70 -47.99
N ARG A 710 33.31 -2.73 -47.20
CA ARG A 710 33.71 -1.35 -47.66
C ARG A 710 34.05 -0.38 -46.50
N SER A 711 35.21 0.28 -46.66
CA SER A 711 35.67 1.66 -46.29
C SER A 711 35.18 2.41 -45.01
N PRO A 712 36.08 3.16 -44.32
CA PRO A 712 35.78 3.84 -43.06
C PRO A 712 35.32 5.31 -43.18
N PRO A 713 34.57 5.85 -42.19
CA PRO A 713 34.44 7.28 -41.91
C PRO A 713 35.59 7.83 -41.04
N LYS A 714 35.67 9.16 -40.91
CA LYS A 714 36.80 9.90 -40.32
C LYS A 714 36.63 10.18 -38.82
N SER A 715 37.74 10.53 -38.17
CA SER A 715 37.83 10.95 -36.77
C SER A 715 37.35 12.38 -36.52
N THR A 716 36.77 12.58 -35.33
CA THR A 716 36.94 13.78 -34.50
C THR A 716 36.95 13.35 -33.03
N SER A 717 37.73 14.03 -32.20
CA SER A 717 38.02 13.62 -30.82
C SER A 717 37.44 14.60 -29.79
N GLN A 718 37.01 14.07 -28.65
CA GLN A 718 37.16 14.72 -27.35
C GLN A 718 37.11 13.65 -26.24
N THR A 719 37.80 13.92 -25.13
CA THR A 719 38.21 12.91 -24.13
C THR A 719 37.49 13.08 -22.80
N ASN A 720 37.18 11.96 -22.14
CA ASN A 720 37.15 11.86 -20.68
C ASN A 720 37.34 10.38 -20.28
N LEU A 721 38.48 10.07 -19.66
CA LEU A 721 39.05 8.72 -19.67
C LEU A 721 39.00 8.09 -18.26
N SER A 722 37.82 7.60 -17.84
CA SER A 722 37.65 6.92 -16.54
C SER A 722 36.37 6.07 -16.33
N PHE A 723 35.60 5.66 -17.37
CA PHE A 723 34.29 4.99 -17.15
C PHE A 723 33.88 3.84 -18.09
N ASP A 724 34.66 3.48 -19.11
CA ASP A 724 34.13 2.75 -20.28
C ASP A 724 33.84 1.25 -20.13
N ILE A 725 34.35 0.59 -19.08
CA ILE A 725 34.21 -0.88 -18.93
C ILE A 725 32.74 -1.31 -18.72
N PHE A 726 31.90 -0.46 -18.11
CA PHE A 726 30.47 -0.74 -17.90
C PHE A 726 29.53 -0.28 -19.03
N GLN A 727 30.03 0.46 -20.03
CA GLN A 727 29.21 0.90 -21.19
C GLN A 727 29.06 -0.18 -22.25
N ASN A 728 30.11 -0.98 -22.50
CA ASN A 728 30.13 -1.94 -23.62
C ASN A 728 29.18 -3.14 -23.46
N SER A 729 28.60 -3.36 -22.28
CA SER A 729 27.52 -4.35 -22.05
C SER A 729 26.10 -3.81 -22.32
N MET A 730 25.96 -2.50 -22.61
CA MET A 730 24.65 -1.86 -22.84
C MET A 730 24.37 -1.43 -24.28
N ASN A 731 25.19 -1.84 -25.25
CA ASN A 731 24.76 -1.83 -26.65
C ASN A 731 23.64 -2.86 -26.87
N PRO A 732 22.58 -2.55 -27.63
CA PRO A 732 21.56 -3.53 -27.96
C PRO A 732 22.19 -4.66 -28.80
N PRO A 733 21.93 -5.94 -28.49
CA PRO A 733 22.47 -7.04 -29.29
C PRO A 733 21.93 -6.96 -30.72
N SER A 734 22.83 -7.12 -31.71
CA SER A 734 22.42 -7.58 -33.05
C SER A 734 21.55 -8.83 -32.88
N PRO A 735 20.46 -9.01 -33.66
CA PRO A 735 19.27 -9.76 -33.23
C PRO A 735 19.46 -11.28 -33.05
N SER A 736 20.18 -11.65 -32.00
CA SER A 736 20.12 -12.96 -31.37
C SER A 736 18.75 -13.10 -30.73
N ILE A 737 17.97 -14.09 -31.17
CA ILE A 737 16.72 -14.48 -30.51
C ILE A 737 17.10 -15.13 -29.17
N SER A 738 17.30 -14.31 -28.16
CA SER A 738 17.64 -14.77 -26.81
C SER A 738 16.49 -15.62 -26.26
N LYS A 739 16.83 -16.74 -25.63
CA LYS A 739 15.88 -17.56 -24.87
C LYS A 739 15.30 -16.69 -23.75
N SER A 740 14.06 -16.28 -23.91
CA SER A 740 13.37 -15.39 -22.96
C SER A 740 12.90 -16.16 -21.71
N PRO A 741 12.67 -15.47 -20.56
CA PRO A 741 12.22 -16.10 -19.30
C PRO A 741 10.93 -16.92 -19.41
N SER A 742 10.15 -16.73 -20.48
CA SER A 742 9.00 -17.59 -20.78
C SER A 742 9.38 -19.06 -21.03
N GLN A 743 10.66 -19.42 -21.21
CA GLN A 743 11.10 -20.83 -21.15
C GLN A 743 10.79 -21.49 -19.79
N GLU A 744 10.99 -20.82 -18.66
CA GLU A 744 10.74 -21.40 -17.33
C GLU A 744 9.25 -21.43 -16.97
N ILE A 745 8.50 -20.40 -17.37
CA ILE A 745 7.03 -20.37 -17.22
C ILE A 745 6.39 -21.45 -18.12
N SER A 746 6.94 -21.66 -19.33
CA SER A 746 6.50 -22.76 -20.21
C SER A 746 6.89 -24.12 -19.65
N GLN A 747 8.11 -24.29 -19.13
CA GLN A 747 8.55 -25.55 -18.53
C GLN A 747 7.77 -25.91 -17.27
N SER A 748 7.44 -24.94 -16.39
CA SER A 748 6.61 -25.21 -15.21
C SER A 748 5.18 -25.62 -15.59
N LEU A 749 4.56 -24.96 -16.57
CA LEU A 749 3.26 -25.38 -17.13
C LEU A 749 3.31 -26.74 -17.85
N ILE A 750 4.42 -27.09 -18.51
CA ILE A 750 4.60 -28.41 -19.17
C ILE A 750 4.85 -29.51 -18.13
N LEU A 751 5.63 -29.23 -17.07
CA LEU A 751 5.94 -30.17 -15.99
C LEU A 751 4.73 -30.42 -15.07
N SER A 752 3.89 -29.41 -14.79
CA SER A 752 2.62 -29.62 -14.07
C SER A 752 1.58 -30.38 -14.89
N SER A 753 1.78 -30.46 -16.20
CA SER A 753 0.83 -31.01 -17.17
C SER A 753 1.28 -32.34 -17.78
N SER A 754 2.05 -33.14 -17.02
CA SER A 754 2.44 -34.51 -17.39
C SER A 754 1.28 -35.52 -17.35
N LYS A 755 0.07 -35.08 -17.71
CA LYS A 755 -1.01 -35.99 -18.12
C LYS A 755 -0.65 -36.51 -19.51
N GLN A 756 -0.55 -37.83 -19.62
CA GLN A 756 -0.41 -38.51 -20.91
C GLN A 756 -1.51 -38.06 -21.88
N LEU A 757 -1.23 -38.11 -23.19
CA LEU A 757 -2.12 -37.71 -24.28
C LEU A 757 -3.46 -38.48 -24.24
N SER A 758 -4.42 -38.01 -23.46
CA SER A 758 -5.60 -38.81 -23.16
C SER A 758 -6.55 -38.85 -24.37
N PRO A 759 -7.10 -40.03 -24.72
CA PRO A 759 -8.08 -40.14 -25.80
C PRO A 759 -9.32 -39.25 -25.59
N GLU A 760 -9.65 -38.95 -24.33
CA GLU A 760 -10.75 -38.06 -23.96
C GLU A 760 -10.44 -36.58 -24.25
N LEU A 761 -9.23 -36.10 -23.94
CA LEU A 761 -8.81 -34.73 -24.26
C LEU A 761 -8.76 -34.51 -25.77
N LYS A 762 -8.20 -35.49 -26.50
CA LYS A 762 -8.25 -35.51 -27.97
C LYS A 762 -9.68 -35.42 -28.48
N LYS A 763 -10.58 -36.27 -27.97
CA LYS A 763 -12.00 -36.28 -28.37
C LYS A 763 -12.71 -34.96 -28.09
N LYS A 764 -12.39 -34.27 -26.99
CA LYS A 764 -12.91 -32.94 -26.64
C LYS A 764 -12.38 -31.84 -27.57
N ALA A 765 -11.08 -31.88 -27.91
CA ALA A 765 -10.47 -31.01 -28.91
C ALA A 765 -11.05 -31.24 -30.32
N GLU A 766 -11.37 -32.49 -30.67
CA GLU A 766 -12.03 -32.85 -31.93
C GLU A 766 -13.51 -32.45 -31.96
N SER A 767 -14.24 -32.56 -30.84
CA SER A 767 -15.64 -32.12 -30.73
C SER A 767 -15.83 -30.60 -30.65
N GLY A 768 -14.74 -29.82 -30.67
CA GLY A 768 -14.80 -28.36 -30.82
C GLY A 768 -14.47 -27.54 -29.56
N ASP A 769 -14.13 -28.15 -28.43
CA ASP A 769 -13.86 -27.41 -27.18
C ASP A 769 -12.58 -26.57 -27.28
N ILE A 770 -12.70 -25.28 -26.93
CA ILE A 770 -11.67 -24.26 -27.15
C ILE A 770 -10.45 -24.48 -26.25
N ASN A 771 -10.69 -24.86 -24.99
CA ASN A 771 -9.64 -25.06 -24.01
C ASN A 771 -8.94 -26.41 -24.24
N ALA A 772 -9.71 -27.45 -24.56
CA ALA A 772 -9.17 -28.75 -24.95
C ALA A 772 -8.30 -28.66 -26.21
N MET A 773 -8.68 -27.85 -27.21
CA MET A 773 -7.84 -27.58 -28.38
C MET A 773 -6.48 -26.95 -28.00
N TYR A 774 -6.48 -26.03 -27.04
CA TYR A 774 -5.26 -25.39 -26.55
C TYR A 774 -4.38 -26.34 -25.73
N GLU A 775 -4.94 -27.03 -24.74
CA GLU A 775 -4.23 -28.01 -23.91
C GLU A 775 -3.65 -29.16 -24.75
N TYR A 776 -4.44 -29.70 -25.69
CA TYR A 776 -4.00 -30.75 -26.60
C TYR A 776 -2.86 -30.27 -27.53
N ALA A 777 -2.91 -29.01 -27.98
CA ALA A 777 -1.82 -28.42 -28.77
C ALA A 777 -0.52 -28.25 -27.96
N LEU A 778 -0.60 -27.91 -26.67
CA LEU A 778 0.58 -27.84 -25.79
C LEU A 778 1.24 -29.22 -25.60
N ILE A 779 0.44 -30.28 -25.36
CA ILE A 779 0.98 -31.64 -25.16
C ILE A 779 1.67 -32.12 -26.45
N LEU A 780 1.03 -31.94 -27.61
CA LEU A 780 1.62 -32.25 -28.92
C LEU A 780 2.92 -31.47 -29.21
N ALA A 781 3.08 -30.26 -28.64
CA ALA A 781 4.33 -29.50 -28.76
C ALA A 781 5.48 -30.13 -27.95
N ALA A 782 5.18 -30.73 -26.80
CA ALA A 782 6.17 -31.39 -25.94
C ALA A 782 6.67 -32.73 -26.51
N GLU A 783 5.86 -33.43 -27.30
CA GLU A 783 6.20 -34.71 -27.96
C GLU A 783 7.36 -34.63 -28.98
N SER A 784 7.93 -33.44 -29.21
CA SER A 784 9.28 -33.22 -29.77
C SER A 784 9.58 -33.86 -31.13
N ASN A 785 8.55 -34.14 -31.95
CA ASN A 785 8.71 -34.70 -33.29
C ASN A 785 7.99 -33.83 -34.35
N LYS A 786 8.40 -33.98 -35.61
CA LYS A 786 7.94 -33.11 -36.71
C LYS A 786 6.42 -33.22 -36.96
N TYR A 787 5.83 -34.39 -36.73
CA TYR A 787 4.40 -34.63 -36.93
C TYR A 787 3.56 -34.05 -35.78
N SER A 788 3.98 -34.26 -34.52
CA SER A 788 3.30 -33.67 -33.37
C SER A 788 3.37 -32.13 -33.40
N ALA A 789 4.51 -31.55 -33.82
CA ALA A 789 4.63 -30.10 -34.01
C ALA A 789 3.64 -29.57 -35.07
N GLN A 790 3.44 -30.26 -36.19
CA GLN A 790 2.45 -29.88 -37.20
C GLN A 790 1.02 -29.97 -36.68
N GLN A 791 0.66 -31.04 -35.97
CA GLN A 791 -0.66 -31.17 -35.33
C GLN A 791 -0.88 -30.12 -34.25
N SER A 792 0.15 -29.84 -33.43
CA SER A 792 0.15 -28.77 -32.43
C SER A 792 -0.17 -27.42 -33.07
N ALA A 793 0.52 -27.05 -34.15
CA ALA A 793 0.24 -25.80 -34.87
C ALA A 793 -1.20 -25.73 -35.43
N ILE A 794 -1.76 -26.84 -35.90
CA ILE A 794 -3.16 -26.93 -36.37
C ILE A 794 -4.15 -26.70 -35.22
N TYR A 795 -3.98 -27.41 -34.08
CA TYR A 795 -4.88 -27.28 -32.93
C TYR A 795 -4.75 -25.93 -32.21
N MET A 796 -3.52 -25.41 -32.10
CA MET A 796 -3.26 -24.05 -31.59
C MET A 796 -3.99 -23.01 -32.45
N LYS A 797 -3.90 -23.12 -33.79
CA LYS A 797 -4.64 -22.22 -34.70
C LYS A 797 -6.15 -22.34 -34.53
N LYS A 798 -6.70 -23.56 -34.42
CA LYS A 798 -8.15 -23.74 -34.18
C LYS A 798 -8.60 -23.05 -32.89
N ALA A 799 -7.83 -23.14 -31.80
CA ALA A 799 -8.14 -22.43 -30.55
C ALA A 799 -8.03 -20.90 -30.70
N ALA A 800 -6.97 -20.42 -31.38
CA ALA A 800 -6.73 -18.99 -31.63
C ALA A 800 -7.82 -18.35 -32.49
N ASP A 801 -8.20 -19.00 -33.60
CA ASP A 801 -9.26 -18.57 -34.51
C ASP A 801 -10.65 -18.60 -33.83
N LYS A 802 -10.86 -19.48 -32.83
CA LYS A 802 -12.03 -19.48 -31.95
C LYS A 802 -11.98 -18.47 -30.80
N GLY A 803 -10.92 -17.66 -30.70
CA GLY A 803 -10.82 -16.57 -29.72
C GLY A 803 -9.95 -16.83 -28.49
N HIS A 804 -9.35 -18.02 -28.31
CA HIS A 804 -8.54 -18.32 -27.13
C HIS A 804 -7.30 -17.42 -27.04
N LEU A 805 -7.27 -16.54 -26.04
CA LEU A 805 -6.34 -15.42 -25.97
C LEU A 805 -4.86 -15.86 -25.97
N GLU A 806 -4.54 -16.84 -25.13
CA GLU A 806 -3.19 -17.42 -25.05
C GLU A 806 -2.83 -18.17 -26.35
N ALA A 807 -3.80 -18.83 -27.00
CA ALA A 807 -3.53 -19.52 -28.25
C ALA A 807 -3.19 -18.54 -29.38
N LYS A 808 -3.79 -17.34 -29.41
CA LYS A 808 -3.39 -16.28 -30.35
C LYS A 808 -1.93 -15.86 -30.14
N TYR A 809 -1.52 -15.65 -28.89
CA TYR A 809 -0.12 -15.34 -28.56
C TYR A 809 0.84 -16.48 -28.98
N GLN A 810 0.50 -17.73 -28.67
CA GLN A 810 1.34 -18.88 -29.05
C GLN A 810 1.34 -19.15 -30.56
N CYS A 811 0.25 -18.89 -31.29
CA CYS A 811 0.25 -18.88 -32.76
C CYS A 811 1.23 -17.84 -33.32
N GLY A 812 1.30 -16.64 -32.73
CA GLY A 812 2.33 -15.65 -33.04
C GLY A 812 3.74 -16.23 -32.86
N ASN A 813 4.02 -16.83 -31.69
CA ASN A 813 5.31 -17.46 -31.39
C ASN A 813 5.66 -18.60 -32.37
N TYR A 814 4.67 -19.42 -32.77
CA TYR A 814 4.88 -20.52 -33.72
C TYR A 814 5.21 -20.01 -35.11
N LEU A 815 4.55 -18.94 -35.57
CA LEU A 815 4.81 -18.27 -36.85
C LEU A 815 6.13 -17.49 -36.86
N VAL A 816 6.62 -17.01 -35.71
CA VAL A 816 7.99 -16.47 -35.57
C VAL A 816 9.05 -17.56 -35.69
N ARG A 817 8.81 -18.73 -35.08
CA ARG A 817 9.80 -19.81 -34.98
C ARG A 817 9.74 -20.84 -36.12
N GLY A 818 8.69 -20.84 -36.94
CA GLY A 818 8.40 -21.91 -37.89
C GLY A 818 8.05 -23.24 -37.22
N PHE A 819 7.48 -23.20 -36.01
CA PHE A 819 7.17 -24.42 -35.24
C PHE A 819 5.89 -25.07 -35.78
N GLY A 820 6.03 -26.22 -36.45
CA GLY A 820 4.93 -26.93 -37.10
C GLY A 820 4.33 -26.24 -38.34
N THR A 821 4.83 -25.07 -38.71
CA THR A 821 4.30 -24.19 -39.77
C THR A 821 5.44 -23.50 -40.52
N LYS A 822 5.15 -22.85 -41.65
CA LYS A 822 6.13 -21.95 -42.29
C LYS A 822 6.27 -20.66 -41.45
N GLN A 823 7.48 -20.13 -41.38
CA GLN A 823 7.72 -18.83 -40.74
C GLN A 823 6.98 -17.71 -41.49
N ASP A 824 6.27 -16.85 -40.77
CA ASP A 824 5.49 -15.74 -41.34
C ASP A 824 5.36 -14.62 -40.31
N LEU A 825 6.30 -13.67 -40.35
CA LEU A 825 6.34 -12.55 -39.40
C LEU A 825 5.14 -11.62 -39.56
N SER A 826 4.61 -11.45 -40.78
CA SER A 826 3.47 -10.58 -41.03
C SER A 826 2.18 -11.15 -40.41
N LYS A 827 1.96 -12.46 -40.50
CA LYS A 827 0.86 -13.12 -39.78
C LYS A 827 1.10 -13.21 -38.27
N ALA A 828 2.35 -13.42 -37.83
CA ALA A 828 2.68 -13.39 -36.40
C ALA A 828 2.31 -12.04 -35.77
N ALA A 829 2.64 -10.93 -36.45
CA ALA A 829 2.26 -9.59 -36.03
C ALA A 829 0.75 -9.43 -35.84
N ILE A 830 -0.07 -9.95 -36.77
CA ILE A 830 -1.53 -9.89 -36.69
C ILE A 830 -2.05 -10.64 -35.46
N TYR A 831 -1.57 -11.87 -35.22
CA TYR A 831 -1.96 -12.64 -34.03
C TYR A 831 -1.51 -11.96 -32.72
N PHE A 832 -0.32 -11.33 -32.70
CA PHE A 832 0.11 -10.52 -31.55
C PHE A 832 -0.75 -9.28 -31.34
N TYR A 833 -1.12 -8.53 -32.39
CA TYR A 833 -2.00 -7.36 -32.26
C TYR A 833 -3.40 -7.72 -31.76
N ASP A 834 -3.97 -8.83 -32.24
CA ASP A 834 -5.28 -9.31 -31.79
C ASP A 834 -5.21 -9.76 -30.31
N ALA A 835 -4.19 -10.51 -29.92
CA ALA A 835 -3.97 -10.86 -28.51
C ALA A 835 -3.73 -9.60 -27.62
N ALA A 836 -2.93 -8.64 -28.09
CA ALA A 836 -2.64 -7.39 -27.38
C ALA A 836 -3.91 -6.53 -27.20
N LYS A 837 -4.75 -6.41 -28.25
CA LYS A 837 -6.05 -5.71 -28.20
C LYS A 837 -6.98 -6.31 -27.14
N ASN A 838 -6.91 -7.62 -26.94
CA ASN A 838 -7.68 -8.36 -25.94
C ASN A 838 -6.95 -8.51 -24.59
N GLY A 839 -6.00 -7.62 -24.28
CA GLY A 839 -5.37 -7.51 -22.95
C GLY A 839 -4.20 -8.46 -22.67
N HIS A 840 -3.67 -9.18 -23.67
CA HIS A 840 -2.53 -10.07 -23.46
C HIS A 840 -1.21 -9.29 -23.36
N SER A 841 -0.70 -9.08 -22.14
CA SER A 841 0.48 -8.24 -21.88
C SER A 841 1.76 -8.77 -22.57
N GLY A 842 1.95 -10.09 -22.64
CA GLY A 842 3.06 -10.69 -23.40
C GLY A 842 2.99 -10.38 -24.91
N ALA A 843 1.78 -10.28 -25.46
CA ALA A 843 1.60 -9.92 -26.87
C ALA A 843 1.80 -8.42 -27.11
N MET A 844 1.45 -7.55 -26.15
CA MET A 844 1.79 -6.12 -26.21
C MET A 844 3.31 -5.91 -26.24
N LEU A 845 4.09 -6.71 -25.49
CA LEU A 845 5.55 -6.66 -25.55
C LEU A 845 6.09 -7.11 -26.91
N GLU A 846 5.56 -8.20 -27.49
CA GLU A 846 5.97 -8.59 -28.85
C GLU A 846 5.53 -7.59 -29.92
N CYS A 847 4.35 -6.95 -29.79
CA CYS A 847 3.97 -5.83 -30.64
C CYS A 847 4.99 -4.68 -30.56
N SER A 848 5.53 -4.38 -29.37
CA SER A 848 6.64 -3.43 -29.21
C SER A 848 7.91 -3.89 -29.95
N ASN A 849 8.33 -5.15 -29.74
CA ASN A 849 9.52 -5.72 -30.40
C ASN A 849 9.40 -5.66 -31.93
N PHE A 850 8.22 -5.99 -32.45
CA PHE A 850 7.90 -5.98 -33.87
C PHE A 850 7.92 -4.55 -34.45
N LEU A 851 7.29 -3.60 -33.77
CA LEU A 851 7.25 -2.19 -34.18
C LEU A 851 8.62 -1.49 -34.06
N SER A 852 9.43 -1.87 -33.07
CA SER A 852 10.76 -1.29 -32.86
C SER A 852 11.75 -1.75 -33.94
N ASN A 853 11.67 -3.02 -34.34
CA ASN A 853 12.60 -3.62 -35.30
C ASN A 853 12.08 -3.62 -36.75
N GLY A 854 10.78 -3.47 -36.98
CA GLY A 854 10.16 -3.56 -38.31
C GLY A 854 9.91 -5.00 -38.78
N MET A 855 9.72 -5.94 -37.85
CA MET A 855 9.53 -7.37 -38.17
C MET A 855 8.12 -7.61 -38.72
N GLY A 856 7.97 -7.87 -40.02
CA GLY A 856 6.67 -8.09 -40.67
C GLY A 856 5.72 -6.87 -40.69
N VAL A 857 6.15 -5.72 -40.16
CA VAL A 857 5.39 -4.47 -40.03
C VAL A 857 6.29 -3.26 -40.28
N LYS A 858 5.71 -2.12 -40.65
CA LYS A 858 6.47 -0.87 -40.75
C LYS A 858 6.98 -0.44 -39.37
N LYS A 859 8.29 -0.16 -39.25
CA LYS A 859 8.93 0.34 -38.03
C LYS A 859 8.30 1.66 -37.56
N ASP A 860 7.91 1.72 -36.29
CA ASP A 860 7.31 2.89 -35.62
C ASP A 860 7.68 2.88 -34.13
N LEU A 861 8.75 3.59 -33.77
CA LEU A 861 9.27 3.63 -32.40
C LEU A 861 8.27 4.24 -31.40
N ARG A 862 7.40 5.17 -31.83
CA ARG A 862 6.41 5.79 -30.95
C ARG A 862 5.32 4.80 -30.55
N LYS A 863 4.82 4.01 -31.52
CA LYS A 863 3.88 2.92 -31.22
C LYS A 863 4.55 1.77 -30.48
N ALA A 864 5.82 1.48 -30.75
CA ALA A 864 6.58 0.48 -29.99
C ALA A 864 6.65 0.85 -28.49
N ALA A 865 7.11 2.06 -28.18
CA ALA A 865 7.17 2.56 -26.81
C ALA A 865 5.79 2.56 -26.12
N TYR A 866 4.72 2.93 -26.84
CA TYR A 866 3.35 2.88 -26.33
C TYR A 866 2.89 1.46 -25.99
N MET A 867 3.12 0.48 -26.88
CA MET A 867 2.78 -0.93 -26.62
C MET A 867 3.62 -1.52 -25.48
N CYS A 868 4.89 -1.17 -25.38
CA CYS A 868 5.76 -1.56 -24.27
C CYS A 868 5.24 -1.00 -22.95
N LYS A 869 4.82 0.28 -22.94
CA LYS A 869 4.23 0.92 -21.76
C LYS A 869 2.94 0.23 -21.31
N LEU A 870 2.02 -0.05 -22.23
CA LEU A 870 0.78 -0.78 -21.91
C LEU A 870 1.06 -2.18 -21.35
N SER A 871 2.07 -2.89 -21.87
CA SER A 871 2.51 -4.18 -21.34
C SER A 871 3.05 -4.05 -19.90
N ALA A 872 3.90 -3.05 -19.64
CA ALA A 872 4.46 -2.76 -18.32
C ALA A 872 3.36 -2.39 -17.31
N GLU A 873 2.43 -1.51 -17.67
CA GLU A 873 1.28 -1.15 -16.83
C GLU A 873 0.34 -2.34 -16.59
N SER A 874 0.27 -3.29 -17.53
CA SER A 874 -0.45 -4.56 -17.40
C SER A 874 0.29 -5.61 -16.54
N GLY A 875 1.31 -5.18 -15.78
CA GLY A 875 2.06 -6.02 -14.85
C GLY A 875 3.18 -6.86 -15.46
N ASN A 876 3.50 -6.73 -16.75
CA ASN A 876 4.58 -7.50 -17.37
C ASN A 876 5.96 -6.96 -16.95
N VAL A 877 6.72 -7.79 -16.23
CA VAL A 877 7.97 -7.41 -15.57
C VAL A 877 9.13 -7.19 -16.56
N GLU A 878 9.23 -8.00 -17.62
CA GLU A 878 10.19 -7.78 -18.72
C GLU A 878 9.86 -6.49 -19.48
N ALA A 879 8.57 -6.19 -19.66
CA ALA A 879 8.14 -4.94 -20.28
C ALA A 879 8.44 -3.70 -19.41
N MET A 880 8.38 -3.79 -18.07
CA MET A 880 8.82 -2.70 -17.20
C MET A 880 10.30 -2.38 -17.41
N TYR A 881 11.16 -3.40 -17.46
CA TYR A 881 12.60 -3.25 -17.77
C TYR A 881 12.85 -2.75 -19.21
N THR A 882 12.08 -3.24 -20.18
CA THR A 882 12.19 -2.82 -21.58
C THR A 882 11.74 -1.36 -21.76
N PHE A 883 10.65 -0.95 -21.11
CA PHE A 883 10.16 0.42 -21.12
C PHE A 883 11.14 1.37 -20.39
N ALA A 884 11.73 0.94 -19.27
CA ALA A 884 12.78 1.70 -18.59
C ALA A 884 13.99 1.99 -19.52
N ASN A 885 14.42 1.01 -20.31
CA ASN A 885 15.46 1.21 -21.33
C ASN A 885 15.02 2.13 -22.48
N ILE A 886 13.76 2.03 -22.94
CA ILE A 886 13.19 2.92 -23.95
C ILE A 886 13.16 4.37 -23.47
N VAL A 887 12.77 4.62 -22.22
CA VAL A 887 12.74 5.95 -21.58
C VAL A 887 14.14 6.47 -21.27
N LYS A 888 15.08 5.60 -20.85
CA LYS A 888 16.51 5.97 -20.71
C LYS A 888 17.07 6.49 -22.04
N ASN A 889 16.84 5.74 -23.12
CA ASN A 889 17.46 5.95 -24.42
C ASN A 889 16.65 6.87 -25.37
N GLY A 890 15.50 7.40 -24.95
CA GLY A 890 14.65 8.28 -25.78
C GLY A 890 14.05 7.60 -27.03
N GLN A 891 13.81 6.29 -26.98
CA GLN A 891 13.46 5.49 -28.17
C GLN A 891 11.97 5.60 -28.53
N GLY A 892 11.59 6.73 -29.15
CA GLY A 892 10.19 7.03 -29.48
C GLY A 892 9.41 7.71 -28.34
N VAL A 893 10.11 8.10 -27.29
CA VAL A 893 9.65 8.93 -26.16
C VAL A 893 10.74 9.94 -25.84
N GLN A 894 10.43 10.99 -25.07
CA GLN A 894 11.47 11.86 -24.52
C GLN A 894 12.36 11.05 -23.56
N SER A 895 13.68 11.31 -23.56
CA SER A 895 14.59 10.68 -22.60
C SER A 895 14.38 11.27 -21.21
N ASN A 896 14.20 10.41 -20.20
CA ASN A 896 14.22 10.82 -18.79
C ASN A 896 14.93 9.76 -17.93
N SER A 897 16.06 10.14 -17.35
CA SER A 897 16.87 9.25 -16.51
C SER A 897 16.18 8.87 -15.19
N VAL A 898 15.35 9.76 -14.63
CA VAL A 898 14.67 9.56 -13.34
C VAL A 898 13.45 8.63 -13.49
N ASP A 899 12.66 8.81 -14.54
CA ASP A 899 11.53 7.91 -14.85
C ASP A 899 12.04 6.51 -15.22
N ALA A 900 13.15 6.44 -15.96
CA ALA A 900 13.83 5.19 -16.27
C ALA A 900 14.33 4.50 -15.00
N HIS A 901 14.99 5.21 -14.08
CA HIS A 901 15.42 4.63 -12.80
C HIS A 901 14.24 4.12 -11.97
N SER A 902 13.18 4.93 -11.84
CA SER A 902 11.95 4.54 -11.13
C SER A 902 11.32 3.28 -11.73
N SER A 903 11.35 3.15 -13.06
CA SER A 903 10.87 1.97 -13.79
C SER A 903 11.79 0.74 -13.62
N PHE A 904 13.12 0.94 -13.52
CA PHE A 904 14.07 -0.13 -13.18
C PHE A 904 13.86 -0.64 -11.75
N VAL A 905 13.68 0.25 -10.76
CA VAL A 905 13.35 -0.13 -9.38
C VAL A 905 12.05 -0.93 -9.33
N LEU A 906 11.00 -0.46 -10.01
CA LEU A 906 9.70 -1.14 -10.06
C LEU A 906 9.74 -2.53 -10.71
N ALA A 907 10.66 -2.77 -11.65
CA ALA A 907 10.92 -4.09 -12.23
C ALA A 907 11.81 -4.95 -11.30
N ALA A 908 12.81 -4.35 -10.65
CA ALA A 908 13.72 -4.99 -9.70
C ALA A 908 12.98 -5.56 -8.48
N ASP A 909 12.09 -4.77 -7.87
CA ASP A 909 11.24 -5.20 -6.75
C ASP A 909 10.21 -6.28 -7.15
N ARG A 910 9.97 -6.48 -8.46
CA ARG A 910 9.20 -7.61 -9.02
C ARG A 910 10.08 -8.77 -9.51
N GLY A 911 11.35 -8.82 -9.10
CA GLY A 911 12.26 -9.94 -9.35
C GLY A 911 13.17 -9.79 -10.57
N HIS A 912 13.04 -8.73 -11.38
CA HIS A 912 13.78 -8.62 -12.64
C HIS A 912 15.29 -8.39 -12.43
N VAL A 913 16.07 -9.46 -12.51
CA VAL A 913 17.53 -9.50 -12.31
C VAL A 913 18.27 -8.34 -12.98
N LYS A 914 18.13 -8.15 -14.31
CA LYS A 914 18.81 -7.07 -15.05
C LYS A 914 18.36 -5.67 -14.62
N ALA A 915 17.16 -5.54 -14.05
CA ALA A 915 16.69 -4.28 -13.50
C ALA A 915 17.26 -4.03 -12.10
N MET A 916 17.49 -5.08 -11.29
CA MET A 916 18.24 -4.97 -10.04
C MET A 916 19.65 -4.42 -10.29
N LEU A 917 20.35 -4.96 -11.31
CA LEU A 917 21.68 -4.46 -11.71
C LEU A 917 21.64 -2.99 -12.17
N ALA A 918 20.65 -2.62 -12.99
CA ALA A 918 20.49 -1.24 -13.48
C ALA A 918 20.10 -0.25 -12.37
N ALA A 919 19.24 -0.66 -11.43
CA ALA A 919 18.87 0.13 -10.26
C ALA A 919 20.07 0.29 -9.30
N ALA A 920 20.79 -0.80 -9.01
CA ALA A 920 21.98 -0.78 -8.16
C ALA A 920 23.08 0.14 -8.73
N TYR A 921 23.35 0.05 -10.03
CA TYR A 921 24.32 0.90 -10.71
C TYR A 921 23.96 2.39 -10.62
N TYR A 922 22.69 2.74 -10.81
CA TYR A 922 22.22 4.13 -10.67
C TYR A 922 22.30 4.62 -9.22
N MET A 923 21.92 3.77 -8.25
CA MET A 923 22.04 4.10 -6.83
C MET A 923 23.50 4.28 -6.40
N TRP A 924 24.43 3.49 -6.94
CA TRP A 924 25.87 3.64 -6.72
C TRP A 924 26.45 4.92 -7.34
N THR A 925 26.16 5.17 -8.63
CA THR A 925 26.86 6.20 -9.42
C THR A 925 26.19 7.58 -9.39
N VAL A 926 24.86 7.62 -9.31
CA VAL A 926 24.05 8.86 -9.37
C VAL A 926 23.54 9.27 -7.99
N GLU A 927 22.81 8.39 -7.28
CA GLU A 927 22.33 8.71 -5.92
C GLU A 927 23.46 8.68 -4.87
N LYS A 928 24.52 7.90 -5.14
CA LYS A 928 25.62 7.55 -4.21
C LYS A 928 25.17 6.83 -2.93
N ASP A 929 24.02 6.17 -2.99
CA ASP A 929 23.46 5.34 -1.94
C ASP A 929 24.04 3.92 -2.02
N LEU A 930 25.24 3.76 -1.44
CA LEU A 930 25.93 2.46 -1.40
C LEU A 930 25.11 1.35 -0.69
N PRO A 931 24.41 1.59 0.44
CA PRO A 931 23.57 0.57 1.06
C PRO A 931 22.40 0.09 0.19
N LYS A 932 21.70 0.98 -0.53
CA LYS A 932 20.68 0.54 -1.50
C LYS A 932 21.30 -0.22 -2.67
N ALA A 933 22.42 0.25 -3.21
CA ALA A 933 23.11 -0.43 -4.31
C ALA A 933 23.54 -1.86 -3.91
N LEU A 934 24.12 -2.01 -2.71
CA LEU A 934 24.46 -3.29 -2.09
C LEU A 934 23.23 -4.22 -1.99
N LYS A 935 22.08 -3.71 -1.53
CA LYS A 935 20.82 -4.47 -1.44
C LYS A 935 20.43 -5.07 -2.79
N TYR A 936 20.40 -4.27 -3.86
CA TYR A 936 19.99 -4.75 -5.18
C TYR A 936 21.03 -5.66 -5.85
N TYR A 937 22.33 -5.40 -5.68
CA TYR A 937 23.37 -6.34 -6.13
C TYR A 937 23.28 -7.68 -5.39
N LYS A 938 23.00 -7.68 -4.08
CA LYS A 938 22.72 -8.91 -3.32
C LYS A 938 21.47 -9.62 -3.86
N MET A 939 20.38 -8.91 -4.14
CA MET A 939 19.15 -9.51 -4.69
C MET A 939 19.36 -10.16 -6.07
N ALA A 940 20.27 -9.64 -6.89
CA ALA A 940 20.69 -10.30 -8.13
C ALA A 940 21.60 -11.52 -7.87
N ALA A 941 22.55 -11.41 -6.94
CA ALA A 941 23.43 -12.50 -6.54
C ALA A 941 22.68 -13.68 -5.89
N ASP A 942 21.64 -13.40 -5.10
CA ASP A 942 20.75 -14.40 -4.49
C ASP A 942 20.05 -15.25 -5.57
N GLN A 943 19.68 -14.62 -6.69
CA GLN A 943 19.12 -15.30 -7.88
C GLN A 943 20.19 -15.98 -8.77
N GLN A 944 21.43 -16.12 -8.29
CA GLN A 944 22.57 -16.69 -9.02
C GLN A 944 22.91 -15.96 -10.33
N ASP A 945 22.62 -14.66 -10.45
CA ASP A 945 23.10 -13.88 -11.60
C ASP A 945 24.61 -13.67 -11.50
N CYS A 946 25.35 -13.93 -12.58
CA CYS A 946 26.81 -13.92 -12.54
C CYS A 946 27.42 -12.51 -12.52
N ASP A 947 26.71 -11.48 -13.01
CA ASP A 947 27.11 -10.08 -12.89
C ASP A 947 26.66 -9.50 -11.53
N GLY A 948 25.54 -9.97 -10.99
CA GLY A 948 25.09 -9.72 -9.62
C GLY A 948 26.07 -10.26 -8.58
N LEU A 949 26.47 -11.53 -8.71
CA LEU A 949 27.52 -12.16 -7.90
C LEU A 949 28.84 -11.39 -8.00
N SER A 950 29.26 -11.02 -9.20
CA SER A 950 30.49 -10.23 -9.40
C SER A 950 30.42 -8.84 -8.74
N SER A 951 29.28 -8.16 -8.85
CA SER A 951 29.08 -6.81 -8.30
C SER A 951 28.93 -6.82 -6.78
N TYR A 952 28.18 -7.78 -6.23
CA TYR A 952 28.05 -7.99 -4.78
C TYR A 952 29.39 -8.38 -4.17
N GLY A 953 30.16 -9.28 -4.80
CA GLY A 953 31.52 -9.63 -4.39
C GLY A 953 32.47 -8.41 -4.38
N HIS A 954 32.38 -7.53 -5.39
CA HIS A 954 33.18 -6.29 -5.40
C HIS A 954 32.81 -5.36 -4.24
N PHE A 955 31.51 -5.18 -3.97
CA PHE A 955 31.04 -4.38 -2.84
C PHE A 955 31.52 -4.95 -1.48
N LEU A 956 31.52 -6.28 -1.31
CA LEU A 956 32.03 -6.95 -0.10
C LEU A 956 33.56 -6.84 0.03
N ALA A 957 34.32 -6.97 -1.06
CA ALA A 957 35.77 -6.81 -1.05
C ALA A 957 36.19 -5.38 -0.69
N GLU A 958 35.45 -4.38 -1.18
CA GLU A 958 35.74 -2.96 -0.94
C GLU A 958 35.05 -2.33 0.27
N GLY A 959 34.06 -2.98 0.87
CA GLY A 959 33.31 -2.42 2.00
C GLY A 959 32.36 -1.30 1.56
N LEU A 960 31.82 -1.40 0.35
CA LEU A 960 30.89 -0.41 -0.19
C LEU A 960 29.52 -0.61 0.44
N GLY A 961 29.12 0.30 1.32
CA GLY A 961 27.86 0.22 2.06
C GLY A 961 27.77 -0.90 3.10
N CYS A 962 28.90 -1.55 3.43
CA CYS A 962 29.00 -2.65 4.39
C CYS A 962 30.44 -2.77 4.94
N ASN A 963 30.62 -3.56 6.00
CA ASN A 963 31.97 -3.96 6.42
C ASN A 963 32.63 -4.86 5.37
N LYS A 964 33.95 -4.75 5.19
CA LYS A 964 34.71 -5.61 4.27
C LYS A 964 34.59 -7.09 4.69
N ASP A 965 34.18 -7.94 3.74
CA ASP A 965 34.09 -9.39 3.88
C ASP A 965 34.81 -10.05 2.69
N PRO A 966 36.14 -10.19 2.76
CA PRO A 966 36.93 -10.67 1.64
C PRO A 966 36.71 -12.17 1.37
N VAL A 967 36.36 -12.95 2.40
CA VAL A 967 36.09 -14.40 2.27
C VAL A 967 34.85 -14.60 1.41
N LYS A 968 33.74 -13.96 1.78
CA LYS A 968 32.49 -14.03 1.02
C LYS A 968 32.58 -13.35 -0.34
N ALA A 969 33.40 -12.29 -0.47
CA ALA A 969 33.71 -11.72 -1.78
C ALA A 969 34.37 -12.76 -2.71
N ALA A 970 35.36 -13.51 -2.23
CA ALA A 970 36.02 -14.56 -2.99
C ALA A 970 35.06 -15.73 -3.32
N GLU A 971 34.14 -16.09 -2.41
CA GLU A 971 33.05 -17.03 -2.72
C GLU A 971 32.15 -16.54 -3.87
N CYS A 972 31.72 -15.28 -3.83
CA CYS A 972 30.89 -14.69 -4.90
C CYS A 972 31.64 -14.62 -6.24
N PHE A 973 32.92 -14.22 -6.25
CA PHE A 973 33.74 -14.23 -7.48
C PHE A 973 33.94 -15.65 -8.03
N ARG A 974 34.19 -16.63 -7.15
CA ARG A 974 34.32 -18.05 -7.52
C ARG A 974 33.03 -18.57 -8.16
N ALA A 975 31.87 -18.26 -7.58
CA ALA A 975 30.57 -18.64 -8.14
C ALA A 975 30.36 -18.01 -9.54
N ALA A 976 30.59 -16.70 -9.68
CA ALA A 976 30.50 -16.02 -10.96
C ALA A 976 31.46 -16.58 -12.03
N ALA A 977 32.69 -16.92 -11.63
CA ALA A 977 33.70 -17.54 -12.50
C ALA A 977 33.27 -18.93 -13.00
N LEU A 978 32.69 -19.75 -12.12
CA LEU A 978 32.16 -21.08 -12.46
C LEU A 978 30.94 -21.00 -13.38
N MET A 979 30.12 -19.95 -13.26
CA MET A 979 29.02 -19.64 -14.17
C MET A 979 29.47 -19.02 -15.50
N GLY A 980 30.77 -18.83 -15.71
CA GLY A 980 31.34 -18.35 -16.96
C GLY A 980 31.54 -16.84 -17.08
N SER A 981 31.26 -16.04 -16.03
CA SER A 981 31.49 -14.59 -16.06
C SER A 981 32.99 -14.28 -16.15
N THR A 982 33.36 -13.54 -17.21
CA THR A 982 34.72 -13.05 -17.43
C THR A 982 35.20 -12.17 -16.26
N LEU A 983 34.33 -11.30 -15.73
CA LEU A 983 34.63 -10.44 -14.59
C LEU A 983 34.80 -11.26 -13.30
N GLY A 984 33.95 -12.28 -13.10
CA GLY A 984 34.11 -13.25 -12.02
C GLY A 984 35.45 -13.98 -12.06
N MET A 985 35.86 -14.46 -13.25
CA MET A 985 37.16 -15.10 -13.45
C MET A 985 38.34 -14.16 -13.12
N TYR A 986 38.30 -12.91 -13.60
CA TYR A 986 39.32 -11.91 -13.30
C TYR A 986 39.39 -11.60 -11.79
N ASN A 987 38.26 -11.28 -11.15
CA ASN A 987 38.24 -10.94 -9.73
C ASN A 987 38.65 -12.12 -8.84
N TYR A 988 38.24 -13.35 -9.18
CA TYR A 988 38.67 -14.54 -8.43
C TYR A 988 40.18 -14.80 -8.59
N ALA A 989 40.74 -14.58 -9.79
CA ALA A 989 42.19 -14.63 -10.01
C ALA A 989 42.94 -13.58 -9.16
N VAL A 990 42.40 -12.37 -9.00
CA VAL A 990 42.95 -11.34 -8.10
C VAL A 990 42.93 -11.81 -6.64
N THR A 991 41.83 -12.40 -6.15
CA THR A 991 41.77 -12.93 -4.77
C THR A 991 42.78 -14.06 -4.54
N LEU A 992 42.93 -14.98 -5.50
CA LEU A 992 43.91 -16.07 -5.44
C LEU A 992 45.36 -15.56 -5.53
N GLN A 993 45.66 -14.55 -6.36
CA GLN A 993 47.00 -13.98 -6.47
C GLN A 993 47.44 -13.25 -5.18
N THR A 994 46.50 -12.56 -4.53
CA THR A 994 46.74 -11.73 -3.35
C THR A 994 46.64 -12.49 -2.04
N GLY A 995 45.88 -13.58 -1.97
CA GLY A 995 45.50 -14.24 -0.71
C GLY A 995 44.40 -13.49 0.04
N ASN A 996 43.63 -12.62 -0.63
CA ASN A 996 42.57 -11.84 0.00
C ASN A 996 41.28 -12.66 0.07
N GLY A 997 40.96 -13.19 1.26
CA GLY A 997 39.76 -14.01 1.52
C GLY A 997 39.88 -15.50 1.20
N VAL A 998 40.96 -15.91 0.54
CA VAL A 998 41.30 -17.31 0.21
C VAL A 998 42.80 -17.55 0.40
N GLU A 999 43.21 -18.80 0.51
CA GLU A 999 44.64 -19.16 0.44
C GLU A 999 45.24 -18.75 -0.92
N ARG A 1000 46.51 -18.34 -0.90
CA ARG A 1000 47.18 -17.71 -2.03
C ARG A 1000 47.71 -18.74 -3.04
N ASP A 1001 46.94 -19.01 -4.09
CA ASP A 1001 47.31 -19.92 -5.18
C ASP A 1001 47.57 -19.16 -6.51
N ILE A 1002 48.85 -18.89 -6.78
CA ILE A 1002 49.29 -18.25 -8.04
C ILE A 1002 49.01 -19.14 -9.26
N THR A 1003 49.05 -20.47 -9.12
CA THR A 1003 48.85 -21.41 -10.21
C THR A 1003 47.39 -21.49 -10.65
N SER A 1004 46.44 -21.38 -9.73
CA SER A 1004 45.02 -21.22 -10.10
C SER A 1004 44.68 -19.79 -10.51
N ALA A 1005 45.30 -18.76 -9.91
CA ALA A 1005 45.18 -17.39 -10.40
C ALA A 1005 45.58 -17.27 -11.88
N ALA A 1006 46.73 -17.84 -12.27
CA ALA A 1006 47.20 -17.87 -13.65
C ALA A 1006 46.20 -18.53 -14.62
N LYS A 1007 45.56 -19.64 -14.21
CA LYS A 1007 44.51 -20.31 -15.01
C LYS A 1007 43.30 -19.40 -15.23
N PHE A 1008 42.78 -18.78 -14.15
CA PHE A 1008 41.61 -17.91 -14.25
C PHE A 1008 41.90 -16.59 -15.00
N TYR A 1009 43.08 -15.98 -14.81
CA TYR A 1009 43.51 -14.86 -15.65
C TYR A 1009 43.61 -15.27 -17.11
N LYS A 1010 44.19 -16.43 -17.45
CA LYS A 1010 44.21 -16.90 -18.84
C LYS A 1010 42.79 -17.07 -19.40
N MET A 1011 41.88 -17.67 -18.64
CA MET A 1011 40.48 -17.89 -19.06
C MET A 1011 39.71 -16.59 -19.32
N ALA A 1012 39.98 -15.52 -18.55
CA ALA A 1012 39.42 -14.18 -18.78
C ALA A 1012 40.12 -13.45 -19.94
N ALA A 1013 41.46 -13.49 -19.98
CA ALA A 1013 42.29 -12.89 -21.02
C ALA A 1013 41.97 -13.46 -22.40
N ASP A 1014 41.75 -14.78 -22.51
CA ASP A 1014 41.35 -15.44 -23.76
C ASP A 1014 39.98 -14.92 -24.25
N ARG A 1015 39.03 -14.71 -23.32
CA ARG A 1015 37.71 -14.08 -23.57
C ARG A 1015 37.77 -12.58 -23.86
N GLY A 1016 38.94 -11.95 -23.80
CA GLY A 1016 39.16 -10.55 -24.17
C GLY A 1016 39.26 -9.58 -22.99
N ASP A 1017 39.29 -10.06 -21.74
CA ASP A 1017 39.51 -9.19 -20.59
C ASP A 1017 40.92 -8.58 -20.61
N VAL A 1018 40.98 -7.24 -20.59
CA VAL A 1018 42.21 -6.52 -20.88
C VAL A 1018 43.14 -6.47 -19.67
N ASP A 1019 42.58 -6.35 -18.46
CA ASP A 1019 43.37 -6.37 -17.24
C ASP A 1019 43.83 -7.80 -16.90
N ALA A 1020 43.04 -8.83 -17.23
CA ALA A 1020 43.50 -10.21 -17.18
C ALA A 1020 44.64 -10.49 -18.18
N CYS A 1021 44.58 -9.94 -19.40
CA CYS A 1021 45.71 -10.02 -20.34
C CYS A 1021 46.99 -9.40 -19.74
N ILE A 1022 46.86 -8.27 -19.03
CA ILE A 1022 47.97 -7.57 -18.38
C ILE A 1022 48.54 -8.36 -17.20
N HIS A 1023 47.70 -8.90 -16.32
CA HIS A 1023 48.17 -9.67 -15.16
C HIS A 1023 48.73 -11.04 -15.57
N TYR A 1024 48.12 -11.72 -16.56
CA TYR A 1024 48.68 -12.96 -17.11
C TYR A 1024 50.02 -12.72 -17.83
N SER A 1025 50.14 -11.64 -18.59
CA SER A 1025 51.42 -11.19 -19.18
C SER A 1025 52.52 -10.98 -18.13
N GLN A 1026 52.18 -10.41 -16.97
CA GLN A 1026 53.13 -10.20 -15.86
C GLN A 1026 53.54 -11.52 -15.21
N LEU A 1027 52.60 -12.42 -14.94
CA LEU A 1027 52.90 -13.77 -14.41
C LEU A 1027 53.78 -14.57 -15.38
N LEU A 1028 53.52 -14.50 -16.68
CA LEU A 1028 54.37 -15.11 -17.72
C LEU A 1028 55.77 -14.48 -17.78
N ALA A 1029 55.91 -13.16 -17.56
CA ALA A 1029 57.21 -12.49 -17.54
C ALA A 1029 58.07 -12.88 -16.33
N THR A 1030 57.46 -13.07 -15.16
CA THR A 1030 58.18 -13.43 -13.93
C THR A 1030 58.39 -14.93 -13.77
N GLY A 1031 57.49 -15.75 -14.32
CA GLY A 1031 57.29 -17.14 -13.89
C GLY A 1031 56.58 -17.22 -12.54
N TRP A 1032 56.23 -18.44 -12.11
CA TRP A 1032 55.66 -18.73 -10.80
C TRP A 1032 55.97 -20.18 -10.37
N GLU A 1033 55.54 -20.59 -9.19
CA GLU A 1033 55.78 -21.96 -8.71
C GLU A 1033 55.14 -23.00 -9.63
N GLY A 1034 55.95 -23.91 -10.17
CA GLY A 1034 55.52 -24.90 -11.16
C GLY A 1034 55.47 -24.40 -12.62
N ASN A 1035 55.80 -23.14 -12.92
CA ASN A 1035 55.90 -22.67 -14.32
C ASN A 1035 57.04 -21.67 -14.56
N GLN A 1036 57.84 -21.92 -15.59
CA GLN A 1036 58.95 -21.04 -15.97
C GLN A 1036 58.46 -19.77 -16.68
N LYS A 1037 59.30 -18.74 -16.71
CA LYS A 1037 59.03 -17.49 -17.43
C LYS A 1037 58.92 -17.74 -18.95
N ASP A 1038 57.84 -17.29 -19.56
CA ASP A 1038 57.61 -17.28 -21.00
C ASP A 1038 57.44 -15.81 -21.46
N LEU A 1039 58.58 -15.21 -21.82
CA LEU A 1039 58.62 -13.83 -22.31
C LEU A 1039 57.91 -13.68 -23.67
N GLN A 1040 57.79 -14.76 -24.46
CA GLN A 1040 57.19 -14.70 -25.80
C GLN A 1040 55.65 -14.70 -25.72
N GLN A 1041 55.04 -15.52 -24.86
CA GLN A 1041 53.62 -15.39 -24.56
C GLN A 1041 53.32 -14.13 -23.75
N SER A 1042 54.20 -13.72 -22.84
CA SER A 1042 54.06 -12.43 -22.15
C SER A 1042 53.93 -11.27 -23.15
N ALA A 1043 54.80 -11.20 -24.16
CA ALA A 1043 54.69 -10.21 -25.23
C ALA A 1043 53.39 -10.34 -26.03
N ASN A 1044 52.93 -11.56 -26.32
CA ASN A 1044 51.68 -11.78 -27.06
C ASN A 1044 50.45 -11.28 -26.28
N TYR A 1045 50.35 -11.54 -24.97
CA TYR A 1045 49.25 -11.04 -24.13
C TYR A 1045 49.37 -9.54 -23.84
N ALA A 1046 50.59 -8.99 -23.68
CA ALA A 1046 50.82 -7.54 -23.63
C ALA A 1046 50.36 -6.85 -24.92
N LYS A 1047 50.69 -7.44 -26.09
CA LYS A 1047 50.22 -6.96 -27.40
C LYS A 1047 48.71 -7.02 -27.50
N LYS A 1048 48.07 -8.13 -27.09
CA LYS A 1048 46.60 -8.26 -27.08
C LYS A 1048 45.95 -7.13 -26.26
N ALA A 1049 46.52 -6.77 -25.11
CA ALA A 1049 46.04 -5.65 -24.31
C ALA A 1049 46.30 -4.27 -24.96
N ALA A 1050 47.41 -4.12 -25.68
CA ALA A 1050 47.73 -2.90 -26.43
C ALA A 1050 46.82 -2.69 -27.64
N ASP A 1051 46.54 -3.75 -28.40
CA ASP A 1051 45.64 -3.77 -29.56
C ASP A 1051 44.18 -3.50 -29.13
N LEU A 1052 43.80 -3.90 -27.91
CA LEU A 1052 42.53 -3.56 -27.26
C LEU A 1052 42.50 -2.15 -26.64
N GLY A 1053 43.52 -1.32 -26.91
CA GLY A 1053 43.50 0.12 -26.60
C GLY A 1053 43.92 0.53 -25.19
N ASN A 1054 44.35 -0.41 -24.33
CA ASN A 1054 44.66 -0.11 -22.92
C ASN A 1054 46.07 0.49 -22.77
N PRO A 1055 46.23 1.69 -22.16
CA PRO A 1055 47.53 2.36 -22.01
C PRO A 1055 48.59 1.57 -21.24
N ARG A 1056 48.19 0.81 -20.21
CA ARG A 1056 49.08 -0.05 -19.42
C ARG A 1056 49.56 -1.25 -20.24
N GLY A 1057 48.72 -1.77 -21.16
CA GLY A 1057 49.10 -2.78 -22.15
C GLY A 1057 50.05 -2.23 -23.21
N MET A 1058 49.69 -1.09 -23.83
CA MET A 1058 50.51 -0.36 -24.79
C MET A 1058 51.92 -0.06 -24.24
N PHE A 1059 52.02 0.43 -23.01
CA PHE A 1059 53.31 0.69 -22.36
C PHE A 1059 54.14 -0.59 -22.13
N GLN A 1060 53.51 -1.69 -21.70
CA GLN A 1060 54.23 -2.96 -21.49
C GLN A 1060 54.75 -3.54 -22.80
N TYR A 1061 53.90 -3.65 -23.83
CA TYR A 1061 54.33 -4.14 -25.14
C TYR A 1061 55.35 -3.19 -25.80
N GLY A 1062 55.15 -1.88 -25.66
CA GLY A 1062 56.12 -0.87 -26.08
C GLY A 1062 57.48 -1.05 -25.43
N LYS A 1063 57.56 -1.27 -24.10
CA LYS A 1063 58.84 -1.60 -23.44
C LYS A 1063 59.43 -2.91 -23.92
N MET A 1064 58.62 -3.95 -24.16
CA MET A 1064 59.10 -5.23 -24.69
C MET A 1064 59.72 -5.08 -26.08
N LEU A 1065 59.10 -4.31 -26.98
CA LEU A 1065 59.67 -3.91 -28.26
C LEU A 1065 60.95 -3.06 -28.11
N TRP A 1066 60.94 -2.09 -27.20
CA TRP A 1066 62.06 -1.15 -26.98
C TRP A 1066 63.36 -1.84 -26.53
N TYR A 1067 63.25 -2.87 -25.69
CA TYR A 1067 64.38 -3.67 -25.20
C TYR A 1067 64.59 -5.00 -25.95
N GLY A 1068 63.72 -5.35 -26.91
CA GLY A 1068 63.77 -6.65 -27.60
C GLY A 1068 63.44 -7.85 -26.70
N THR A 1069 62.69 -7.63 -25.61
CA THR A 1069 62.38 -8.66 -24.62
C THR A 1069 61.13 -9.42 -25.02
N GLY A 1070 61.25 -10.73 -25.31
CA GLY A 1070 60.10 -11.57 -25.65
C GLY A 1070 59.51 -11.31 -27.05
N VAL A 1071 60.23 -10.62 -27.93
CA VAL A 1071 59.81 -10.30 -29.29
C VAL A 1071 60.89 -10.75 -30.29
N GLN A 1072 60.49 -11.11 -31.51
CA GLN A 1072 61.40 -11.64 -32.54
C GLN A 1072 62.57 -10.69 -32.89
N LYS A 1073 62.35 -9.37 -32.75
CA LYS A 1073 63.37 -8.34 -32.97
C LYS A 1073 63.05 -7.10 -32.12
N ARG A 1074 64.09 -6.41 -31.65
CA ARG A 1074 63.99 -5.07 -31.04
C ARG A 1074 63.50 -4.05 -32.09
N ASP A 1075 62.46 -3.30 -31.76
CA ASP A 1075 61.91 -2.23 -32.60
C ASP A 1075 61.59 -1.01 -31.73
N GLN A 1076 62.49 -0.03 -31.73
CA GLN A 1076 62.32 1.20 -30.96
C GLN A 1076 61.35 2.19 -31.59
N GLN A 1077 61.07 2.09 -32.90
CA GLN A 1077 60.17 3.02 -33.60
C GLN A 1077 58.71 2.67 -33.31
N THR A 1078 58.34 1.39 -33.46
CA THR A 1078 57.01 0.91 -33.08
C THR A 1078 56.81 0.99 -31.56
N ALA A 1079 57.85 0.72 -30.76
CA ALA A 1079 57.81 0.95 -29.32
C ALA A 1079 57.49 2.41 -28.94
N ALA A 1080 58.19 3.38 -29.54
CA ALA A 1080 57.96 4.80 -29.28
C ALA A 1080 56.51 5.20 -29.63
N SER A 1081 55.93 4.65 -30.70
CA SER A 1081 54.53 4.86 -31.05
C SER A 1081 53.58 4.38 -29.95
N TYR A 1082 53.68 3.12 -29.50
CA TYR A 1082 52.84 2.58 -28.43
C TYR A 1082 53.03 3.32 -27.09
N ILE A 1083 54.25 3.73 -26.74
CA ILE A 1083 54.53 4.45 -25.49
C ILE A 1083 53.98 5.89 -25.57
N LYS A 1084 54.12 6.58 -26.70
CA LYS A 1084 53.52 7.91 -26.91
C LYS A 1084 52.00 7.89 -26.87
N GLU A 1085 51.36 6.87 -27.45
CA GLU A 1085 49.90 6.71 -27.38
C GLU A 1085 49.44 6.45 -25.94
N ALA A 1086 50.17 5.63 -25.17
CA ALA A 1086 49.91 5.44 -23.75
C ALA A 1086 50.08 6.73 -22.93
N ALA A 1087 51.10 7.54 -23.24
CA ALA A 1087 51.38 8.82 -22.61
C ALA A 1087 50.30 9.87 -22.95
N ALA A 1088 49.84 9.94 -24.20
CA ALA A 1088 48.75 10.80 -24.66
C ALA A 1088 47.41 10.43 -24.01
N ARG A 1089 47.21 9.14 -23.70
CA ARG A 1089 46.09 8.63 -22.87
C ARG A 1089 46.30 8.82 -21.36
N GLY A 1090 47.29 9.61 -20.94
CA GLY A 1090 47.51 10.02 -19.56
C GLY A 1090 48.23 9.02 -18.66
N TYR A 1091 48.80 7.93 -19.20
CA TYR A 1091 49.46 6.92 -18.38
C TYR A 1091 50.83 7.41 -17.90
N SER A 1092 50.91 7.82 -16.63
CA SER A 1092 52.09 8.47 -16.01
C SER A 1092 53.43 7.79 -16.33
N ARG A 1093 53.53 6.47 -16.11
CA ARG A 1093 54.77 5.71 -16.38
C ARG A 1093 55.22 5.76 -17.85
N ALA A 1094 54.30 5.98 -18.80
CA ALA A 1094 54.66 6.21 -20.20
C ALA A 1094 55.12 7.67 -20.44
N ILE A 1095 54.48 8.65 -19.80
CA ILE A 1095 54.92 10.06 -19.84
C ILE A 1095 56.35 10.19 -19.28
N ASP A 1096 56.62 9.55 -18.14
CA ASP A 1096 57.93 9.56 -17.49
C ASP A 1096 58.98 8.84 -18.35
N PHE A 1097 58.65 7.69 -18.93
CA PHE A 1097 59.54 7.00 -19.86
C PHE A 1097 59.81 7.82 -21.14
N CYS A 1098 58.84 8.59 -21.67
CA CYS A 1098 59.10 9.49 -22.79
C CYS A 1098 60.11 10.59 -22.44
N ARG A 1099 60.06 11.11 -21.21
CA ARG A 1099 61.05 12.08 -20.69
C ARG A 1099 62.43 11.44 -20.54
N GLU A 1100 62.50 10.27 -19.90
CA GLU A 1100 63.75 9.53 -19.65
C GLU A 1100 64.43 9.05 -20.94
N ALA A 1101 63.65 8.56 -21.90
CA ALA A 1101 64.15 8.06 -23.19
C ALA A 1101 64.25 9.14 -24.28
N ASN A 1102 63.82 10.37 -23.99
CA ASN A 1102 63.81 11.52 -24.89
C ASN A 1102 63.14 11.23 -26.25
N ILE A 1103 61.90 10.73 -26.22
CA ILE A 1103 61.10 10.33 -27.40
C ILE A 1103 59.87 11.20 -27.62
#